data_AF-A0A7C6W4R3-F1
#
_entry.id   AF-A0A7C6W4R3-F1
#
_cell.length_a   1.000
_cell.length_b   1.000
_cell.length_c   1.000
_cell.angle_alpha   90.00
_cell.angle_beta   90.00
_cell.angle_gamma   90.00
#
_symmetry.space_group_name_H-M   'P 1'
#
loop_
_entity.id
_entity.type
_entity.pdbx_description
1 polymer ?
#
loop_
_entity_poly.entity_id
_entity_poly.type
_entity_poly.pdbx_seq_one_letter_code
_entity_poly.pdbx_strand_id
1 'polypeptide(L)'
;MNQRLSWIVGVLLILAGVLPVSASFGPEVRISAIKGPSIFPRVAVASGMLHVAWAEYVNAGGDPEIYYSRSPDNGATWTAPVNLSNASGRPDTLPLVAAVGGNVYVAWTSDPVNGEVYFRRSVNGGASWQPVVQLSASTSGYSRATDLWVDRAGHVHLAYYDTRGVGYGQVFHRLSCDNGQSWTPEQNLTQNDGVVDNEYPRIGQLPSGALYLVFRSTRAGRPQGGWPPFTLFGMRTRAVGCPGGTSWFYPAQELSPRYPEEFAHVYSPTLLTLADGRLGLVYWDRMRGNNVIFRRGAPESRGWEAPVAITNFPVTQPEADGNVEGIAPSLAEAPGVALYAAFQQTTGIIEGFSTGPVLYTSSGNGVNWTTPAQAPTRSDTMHPRMTAGSGRLHFVWADFRHSAAGSLGAEIYYRNFTLPPPPAIANLITRYYQSILGRAPDAGGLAYWQGEIARLQGLGVDIQEAFRVLAGQFFTSPEYLARNPSNTQYVTDLYRTFFNRAPDSGGLSYWTGQLTAGMPRSVALYSFLFSPEFTAYMQGLLGNTGSRGEVYAVVDFYRGFLNRLPDSSGFGYWLARFRAAQCQGATAVNAEVEAISSQFATSPEYGSRQRNNSNYVADLYYAFLRRGGELSGFNFWVTQLNTGAQTREQVRRSFLQSPEFQGRVQQIIGAGCIN
;
A
#
# COMPACT_ATOMS: atom_id res chain seq x y z
N MET A 1 10.69 -32.79 59.52
CA MET A 1 11.58 -31.89 58.76
C MET A 1 11.82 -32.55 57.40
N ASN A 2 11.00 -32.22 56.39
CA ASN A 2 11.30 -31.26 55.32
C ASN A 2 12.51 -31.65 54.47
N GLN A 3 12.30 -31.99 53.19
CA GLN A 3 12.50 -31.06 52.07
C GLN A 3 11.74 -31.55 50.82
N ARG A 4 10.92 -30.65 50.26
CA ARG A 4 10.26 -30.77 48.95
C ARG A 4 11.18 -30.11 47.92
N LEU A 5 11.54 -30.82 46.84
CA LEU A 5 12.17 -30.23 45.66
C LEU A 5 11.09 -29.73 44.69
N SER A 6 11.00 -28.41 44.56
CA SER A 6 10.18 -27.71 43.58
C SER A 6 10.97 -27.53 42.29
N TRP A 7 10.52 -28.11 41.18
CA TRP A 7 11.08 -27.86 39.85
C TRP A 7 10.39 -26.65 39.23
N ILE A 8 11.13 -25.54 39.12
CA ILE A 8 10.76 -24.35 38.35
C ILE A 8 11.14 -24.63 36.89
N VAL A 9 10.16 -24.80 36.01
CA VAL A 9 10.37 -24.75 34.56
C VAL A 9 10.42 -23.28 34.17
N GLY A 10 11.64 -22.76 34.00
CA GLY A 10 11.88 -21.44 33.46
C GLY A 10 11.48 -21.41 31.98
N VAL A 11 10.41 -20.70 31.66
CA VAL A 11 10.15 -20.23 30.29
C VAL A 11 11.27 -19.25 29.95
N LEU A 12 12.19 -19.68 29.09
CA LEU A 12 13.24 -18.83 28.55
C LEU A 12 12.57 -17.82 27.59
N LEU A 13 12.12 -16.69 28.14
CA LEU A 13 11.82 -15.49 27.37
C LEU A 13 13.16 -15.02 26.79
N ILE A 14 13.42 -15.34 25.52
CA ILE A 14 14.43 -14.63 24.75
C ILE A 14 13.88 -13.20 24.61
N LEU A 15 14.28 -12.33 25.54
CA LEU A 15 14.26 -10.89 25.38
C LEU A 15 15.30 -10.53 24.31
N ALA A 16 15.02 -10.88 23.06
CA ALA A 16 15.50 -10.06 21.97
C ALA A 16 14.84 -8.70 22.21
N GLY A 17 15.64 -7.68 22.50
CA GLY A 17 15.15 -6.31 22.61
C GLY A 17 14.52 -5.91 21.28
N VAL A 18 13.24 -6.20 21.12
CA VAL A 18 12.42 -5.62 20.05
C VAL A 18 12.22 -4.18 20.50
N LEU A 19 13.13 -3.31 20.07
CA LEU A 19 12.90 -1.89 20.10
C LEU A 19 11.51 -1.64 19.48
N PRO A 20 10.69 -0.75 20.05
CA PRO A 20 9.43 -0.38 19.41
C PRO A 20 9.71 -0.09 17.94
N VAL A 21 8.84 -0.55 17.04
CA VAL A 21 8.84 -0.08 15.64
C VAL A 21 8.44 1.39 15.70
N SER A 22 9.42 2.21 16.05
CA SER A 22 9.35 3.64 15.92
C SER A 22 9.39 3.94 14.43
N ALA A 23 8.67 5.00 14.05
CA ALA A 23 8.84 5.64 12.77
C ALA A 23 10.33 5.77 12.47
N SER A 24 10.79 5.07 11.44
CA SER A 24 12.21 4.93 11.14
C SER A 24 12.42 4.78 9.65
N PHE A 25 13.48 5.42 9.18
CA PHE A 25 13.91 5.28 7.81
C PHE A 25 14.82 4.05 7.66
N GLY A 26 14.60 3.25 6.62
CA GLY A 26 15.49 2.16 6.21
C GLY A 26 16.83 2.67 5.65
N PRO A 27 17.69 1.81 5.10
CA PRO A 27 18.89 2.25 4.40
C PRO A 27 18.55 2.96 3.07
N GLU A 28 19.46 3.83 2.62
CA GLU A 28 19.40 4.40 1.27
C GLU A 28 20.04 3.43 0.28
N VAL A 29 19.36 3.21 -0.84
CA VAL A 29 19.80 2.31 -1.91
C VAL A 29 19.89 3.12 -3.19
N ARG A 30 21.05 3.08 -3.83
CA ARG A 30 21.23 3.62 -5.18
C ARG A 30 20.65 2.64 -6.19
N ILE A 31 19.80 3.11 -7.11
CA ILE A 31 19.09 2.24 -8.06
C ILE A 31 19.39 2.52 -9.54
N SER A 32 19.99 3.67 -9.89
CA SER A 32 20.48 3.90 -11.26
C SER A 32 21.93 3.45 -11.47
N ALA A 33 22.28 3.13 -12.73
CA ALA A 33 23.65 2.80 -13.16
C ALA A 33 24.34 4.06 -13.70
N ILE A 34 25.67 4.16 -13.65
CA ILE A 34 26.38 5.35 -14.16
C ILE A 34 26.63 5.23 -15.66
N LYS A 35 26.02 6.14 -16.45
CA LYS A 35 26.53 6.58 -17.76
C LYS A 35 26.32 8.09 -18.03
N GLY A 36 25.31 8.71 -17.43
CA GLY A 36 24.97 10.14 -17.51
C GLY A 36 23.96 10.55 -16.41
N PRO A 37 23.51 11.82 -16.36
CA PRO A 37 22.64 12.27 -15.28
C PRO A 37 21.32 11.48 -15.25
N SER A 38 20.83 11.15 -14.06
CA SER A 38 19.52 10.52 -13.85
C SER A 38 18.55 11.51 -13.22
N ILE A 39 17.43 11.81 -13.88
CA ILE A 39 16.47 12.84 -13.47
C ILE A 39 15.02 12.38 -13.59
N PHE A 40 14.12 13.16 -13.00
CA PHE A 40 12.67 12.96 -13.02
C PHE A 40 12.21 11.55 -12.61
N PRO A 41 12.70 10.98 -11.48
CA PRO A 41 12.22 9.68 -11.05
C PRO A 41 10.71 9.71 -10.81
N ARG A 42 10.07 8.56 -10.95
CA ARG A 42 8.70 8.26 -10.52
C ARG A 42 8.66 6.89 -9.89
N VAL A 43 7.76 6.70 -8.93
CA VAL A 43 7.58 5.44 -8.21
C VAL A 43 6.11 5.06 -8.15
N ALA A 44 5.83 3.78 -8.41
CA ALA A 44 4.54 3.14 -8.17
C ALA A 44 4.73 1.85 -7.38
N VAL A 45 3.65 1.40 -6.72
CA VAL A 45 3.63 0.17 -5.94
C VAL A 45 2.38 -0.63 -6.29
N ALA A 46 2.55 -1.94 -6.52
CA ALA A 46 1.45 -2.87 -6.71
C ALA A 46 1.79 -4.20 -6.04
N SER A 47 0.89 -4.70 -5.19
CA SER A 47 1.06 -6.00 -4.51
C SER A 47 2.40 -6.17 -3.79
N GLY A 48 2.96 -5.09 -3.23
CA GLY A 48 4.25 -5.08 -2.54
C GLY A 48 5.49 -5.04 -3.45
N MET A 49 5.30 -5.00 -4.76
CA MET A 49 6.35 -4.76 -5.74
C MET A 49 6.47 -3.27 -6.03
N LEU A 50 7.69 -2.74 -6.03
CA LEU A 50 7.97 -1.35 -6.39
C LEU A 50 8.43 -1.26 -7.83
N HIS A 51 8.01 -0.20 -8.49
CA HIS A 51 8.29 0.10 -9.89
C HIS A 51 8.81 1.52 -9.97
N VAL A 52 10.06 1.69 -10.42
CA VAL A 52 10.68 3.01 -10.55
C VAL A 52 11.10 3.25 -11.98
N ALA A 53 10.71 4.39 -12.53
CA ALA A 53 11.13 4.85 -13.85
C ALA A 53 11.79 6.22 -13.73
N TRP A 54 12.81 6.49 -14.54
CA TRP A 54 13.54 7.75 -14.58
C TRP A 54 14.05 8.03 -16.00
N ALA A 55 14.44 9.27 -16.26
CA ALA A 55 15.17 9.63 -17.48
C ALA A 55 16.66 9.59 -17.17
N GLU A 56 17.46 8.95 -18.02
CA GLU A 56 18.92 8.84 -17.87
C GLU A 56 19.61 9.19 -19.17
N TYR A 57 20.60 10.07 -19.10
CA TYR A 57 21.42 10.44 -20.25
C TYR A 57 22.41 9.30 -20.55
N VAL A 58 22.46 8.86 -21.81
CA VAL A 58 23.34 7.74 -22.22
C VAL A 58 24.82 8.10 -22.11
N ASN A 59 25.17 9.38 -22.31
CA ASN A 59 26.51 9.95 -22.11
C ASN A 59 26.37 11.46 -21.78
N ALA A 60 27.43 12.11 -21.27
CA ALA A 60 27.47 13.57 -21.14
C ALA A 60 27.26 14.25 -22.50
N GLY A 61 26.07 14.83 -22.72
CA GLY A 61 25.67 15.49 -23.97
C GLY A 61 24.86 14.62 -24.95
N GLY A 62 24.51 13.38 -24.57
CA GLY A 62 23.57 12.56 -25.34
C GLY A 62 22.10 12.86 -25.00
N ASP A 63 21.18 12.25 -25.73
CA ASP A 63 19.75 12.33 -25.42
C ASP A 63 19.40 11.43 -24.22
N PRO A 64 18.55 11.90 -23.28
CA PRO A 64 18.02 11.05 -22.22
C PRO A 64 17.11 9.95 -22.78
N GLU A 65 17.17 8.78 -22.16
CA GLU A 65 16.27 7.65 -22.41
C GLU A 65 15.52 7.26 -21.14
N ILE A 66 14.41 6.54 -21.27
CA ILE A 66 13.63 6.09 -20.11
C ILE A 66 14.17 4.78 -19.58
N TYR A 67 14.62 4.78 -18.33
CA TYR A 67 15.08 3.60 -17.62
C TYR A 67 14.08 3.16 -16.55
N TYR A 68 14.17 1.88 -16.18
CA TYR A 68 13.30 1.24 -15.23
C TYR A 68 14.02 0.22 -14.35
N SER A 69 13.65 0.17 -13.08
CA SER A 69 14.03 -0.90 -12.14
C SER A 69 12.86 -1.25 -11.23
N ARG A 70 12.84 -2.49 -10.74
CA ARG A 70 11.81 -2.99 -9.82
C ARG A 70 12.39 -3.62 -8.58
N SER A 71 11.60 -3.61 -7.52
CA SER A 71 11.89 -4.35 -6.29
C SER A 71 10.76 -5.33 -5.99
N PRO A 72 11.01 -6.65 -6.04
CA PRO A 72 10.01 -7.68 -5.75
C PRO A 72 9.78 -7.89 -4.24
N ASP A 73 10.59 -7.28 -3.39
CA ASP A 73 10.66 -7.53 -1.94
C ASP A 73 10.50 -6.23 -1.13
N ASN A 74 9.59 -5.35 -1.59
CA ASN A 74 9.20 -4.12 -0.89
C ASN A 74 10.37 -3.14 -0.63
N GLY A 75 11.35 -3.14 -1.53
CA GLY A 75 12.50 -2.25 -1.55
C GLY A 75 13.74 -2.78 -0.85
N ALA A 76 13.82 -4.08 -0.53
CA ALA A 76 15.01 -4.66 0.06
C ALA A 76 16.10 -4.93 -1.00
N THR A 77 15.71 -5.38 -2.20
CA THR A 77 16.58 -5.58 -3.36
C THR A 77 15.97 -4.97 -4.62
N TRP A 78 16.83 -4.61 -5.58
CA TRP A 78 16.45 -3.97 -6.83
C TRP A 78 17.04 -4.71 -8.01
N THR A 79 16.30 -4.80 -9.12
CA THR A 79 16.81 -5.37 -10.37
C THR A 79 17.81 -4.42 -11.03
N ALA A 80 18.64 -4.95 -11.92
CA ALA A 80 19.43 -4.11 -12.82
C ALA A 80 18.51 -3.19 -13.66
N PRO A 81 18.90 -1.93 -13.90
CA PRO A 81 18.15 -1.03 -14.76
C PRO A 81 17.97 -1.57 -16.18
N VAL A 82 16.79 -1.36 -16.75
CA VAL A 82 16.45 -1.70 -18.13
C VAL A 82 16.04 -0.44 -18.88
N ASN A 83 16.62 -0.21 -20.06
CA ASN A 83 16.20 0.86 -20.97
C ASN A 83 14.85 0.48 -21.62
N LEU A 84 13.81 1.27 -21.33
CA LEU A 84 12.46 1.08 -21.84
C LEU A 84 12.20 1.77 -23.16
N SER A 85 12.80 2.92 -23.45
CA SER A 85 12.48 3.63 -24.67
C SER A 85 13.30 3.13 -25.87
N ASN A 86 14.56 2.72 -25.66
CA ASN A 86 15.49 2.26 -26.70
C ASN A 86 15.47 3.18 -27.92
N ALA A 87 15.51 4.48 -27.69
CA ALA A 87 15.38 5.50 -28.72
C ALA A 87 16.76 6.00 -29.14
N SER A 88 16.98 6.13 -30.46
CA SER A 88 18.20 6.74 -31.00
C SER A 88 17.91 8.14 -31.52
N GLY A 89 18.66 9.14 -31.04
CA GLY A 89 18.64 10.51 -31.58
C GLY A 89 17.38 11.31 -31.28
N ARG A 90 16.69 11.00 -30.17
CA ARG A 90 15.63 11.85 -29.62
C ARG A 90 15.61 11.73 -28.08
N PRO A 91 15.43 12.83 -27.35
CA PRO A 91 15.32 12.84 -25.91
C PRO A 91 13.95 12.31 -25.47
N ASP A 92 13.96 11.28 -24.62
CA ASP A 92 12.80 10.80 -23.89
C ASP A 92 12.89 11.23 -22.43
N THR A 93 11.88 11.96 -21.96
CA THR A 93 11.88 12.59 -20.63
C THR A 93 10.53 12.46 -19.94
N LEU A 94 10.48 12.92 -18.69
CA LEU A 94 9.25 13.02 -17.88
C LEU A 94 8.47 11.69 -17.83
N PRO A 95 9.13 10.59 -17.40
CA PRO A 95 8.43 9.33 -17.27
C PRO A 95 7.29 9.48 -16.25
N LEU A 96 6.26 8.69 -16.46
CA LEU A 96 5.15 8.41 -15.56
C LEU A 96 5.11 6.90 -15.37
N VAL A 97 4.82 6.43 -14.16
CA VAL A 97 4.66 5.00 -13.87
C VAL A 97 3.41 4.77 -13.04
N ALA A 98 2.63 3.77 -13.45
CA ALA A 98 1.49 3.26 -12.69
C ALA A 98 1.53 1.73 -12.69
N ALA A 99 0.99 1.11 -11.64
CA ALA A 99 0.97 -0.34 -11.52
C ALA A 99 -0.29 -0.81 -10.78
N VAL A 100 -0.83 -1.95 -11.20
CA VAL A 100 -1.96 -2.62 -10.53
C VAL A 100 -1.84 -4.13 -10.72
N GLY A 101 -1.97 -4.90 -9.64
CA GLY A 101 -1.77 -6.35 -9.69
C GLY A 101 -0.40 -6.71 -10.30
N GLY A 102 -0.40 -7.50 -11.38
CA GLY A 102 0.80 -7.84 -12.16
C GLY A 102 1.10 -6.92 -13.34
N ASN A 103 0.31 -5.87 -13.58
CA ASN A 103 0.48 -4.97 -14.72
C ASN A 103 1.27 -3.71 -14.33
N VAL A 104 2.17 -3.28 -15.22
CA VAL A 104 2.96 -2.05 -15.08
C VAL A 104 2.81 -1.23 -16.34
N TYR A 105 2.59 0.06 -16.17
CA TYR A 105 2.37 1.02 -17.24
C TYR A 105 3.38 2.14 -17.12
N VAL A 106 4.09 2.43 -18.22
CA VAL A 106 5.03 3.54 -18.29
C VAL A 106 4.68 4.39 -19.49
N ALA A 107 4.52 5.69 -19.27
CA ALA A 107 4.35 6.68 -20.32
C ALA A 107 5.44 7.74 -20.20
N TRP A 108 5.81 8.37 -21.30
CA TRP A 108 6.83 9.43 -21.31
C TRP A 108 6.61 10.40 -22.46
N THR A 109 7.33 11.50 -22.43
CA THR A 109 7.35 12.51 -23.49
C THR A 109 8.64 12.35 -24.30
N SER A 110 8.54 12.25 -25.63
CA SER A 110 9.67 12.12 -26.56
C SER A 110 9.80 13.37 -27.42
N ASP A 111 10.98 13.98 -27.56
CA ASP A 111 11.10 15.32 -28.15
C ASP A 111 12.29 15.56 -29.09
N PRO A 112 12.22 15.26 -30.40
CA PRO A 112 13.24 15.77 -31.32
C PRO A 112 12.99 17.23 -31.78
N VAL A 113 11.78 17.79 -31.66
CA VAL A 113 11.42 19.18 -32.02
C VAL A 113 10.12 19.66 -31.33
N ASN A 114 9.17 18.76 -31.05
CA ASN A 114 7.78 19.12 -30.72
C ASN A 114 7.07 18.14 -29.75
N GLY A 115 7.73 17.33 -28.92
CA GLY A 115 7.08 16.54 -27.83
C GLY A 115 5.89 15.61 -28.16
N GLU A 116 6.06 14.28 -28.04
CA GLU A 116 5.01 13.26 -28.24
C GLU A 116 4.88 12.31 -27.06
N VAL A 117 3.68 11.82 -26.78
CA VAL A 117 3.40 10.86 -25.72
C VAL A 117 3.59 9.44 -26.22
N TYR A 118 4.51 8.71 -25.57
CA TYR A 118 4.76 7.30 -25.79
C TYR A 118 4.37 6.48 -24.57
N PHE A 119 4.11 5.20 -24.79
CA PHE A 119 3.63 4.26 -23.79
C PHE A 119 4.24 2.87 -23.99
N ARG A 120 4.53 2.21 -22.87
CA ARG A 120 4.94 0.81 -22.83
C ARG A 120 4.32 0.14 -21.61
N ARG A 121 3.95 -1.14 -21.75
CA ARG A 121 3.36 -1.92 -20.67
C ARG A 121 4.06 -3.24 -20.42
N SER A 122 3.92 -3.73 -19.19
CA SER A 122 4.24 -5.08 -18.76
C SER A 122 3.01 -5.74 -18.16
N VAL A 123 2.88 -7.05 -18.35
CA VAL A 123 1.79 -7.88 -17.79
C VAL A 123 2.32 -8.92 -16.79
N ASN A 124 3.59 -8.84 -16.42
CA ASN A 124 4.28 -9.79 -15.55
C ASN A 124 5.19 -9.08 -14.53
N GLY A 125 4.68 -8.04 -13.90
CA GLY A 125 5.36 -7.30 -12.83
C GLY A 125 6.63 -6.58 -13.30
N GLY A 126 6.69 -6.20 -14.57
CA GLY A 126 7.85 -5.53 -15.16
C GLY A 126 9.05 -6.45 -15.43
N ALA A 127 8.85 -7.77 -15.48
CA ALA A 127 9.88 -8.72 -15.89
C ALA A 127 10.15 -8.66 -17.40
N SER A 128 9.12 -8.40 -18.22
CA SER A 128 9.24 -8.18 -19.66
C SER A 128 8.25 -7.13 -20.16
N TRP A 129 8.53 -6.51 -21.30
CA TRP A 129 7.78 -5.37 -21.82
C TRP A 129 7.24 -5.61 -23.22
N GLN A 130 6.00 -5.19 -23.44
CA GLN A 130 5.35 -5.16 -24.75
C GLN A 130 6.01 -4.11 -25.66
N PRO A 131 5.73 -4.13 -26.99
CA PRO A 131 6.20 -3.09 -27.89
C PRO A 131 5.78 -1.69 -27.45
N VAL A 132 6.59 -0.69 -27.81
CA VAL A 132 6.30 0.72 -27.59
C VAL A 132 5.12 1.16 -28.47
N VAL A 133 4.22 1.95 -27.91
CA VAL A 133 3.06 2.53 -28.60
C VAL A 133 3.14 4.05 -28.50
N GLN A 134 2.99 4.74 -29.62
CA GLN A 134 2.83 6.19 -29.66
C GLN A 134 1.33 6.54 -29.45
N LEU A 135 1.03 7.41 -28.50
CA LEU A 135 -0.34 7.75 -28.08
C LEU A 135 -0.78 9.17 -28.46
N SER A 136 0.13 10.04 -28.89
CA SER A 136 -0.19 11.29 -29.57
C SER A 136 0.54 11.37 -30.90
N ALA A 137 0.00 12.10 -31.86
CA ALA A 137 0.71 12.42 -33.09
C ALA A 137 0.40 13.88 -33.48
N SER A 138 1.44 14.69 -33.47
CA SER A 138 1.44 16.12 -33.78
C SER A 138 2.05 16.38 -35.14
N THR A 139 1.36 17.15 -35.97
CA THR A 139 1.96 17.78 -37.15
C THR A 139 2.55 19.16 -36.84
N SER A 140 2.15 19.79 -35.72
CA SER A 140 2.61 21.10 -35.24
C SER A 140 2.28 21.29 -33.76
N GLY A 141 3.15 21.92 -32.96
CA GLY A 141 2.97 22.02 -31.51
C GLY A 141 3.35 20.71 -30.79
N TYR A 142 3.12 20.65 -29.48
CA TYR A 142 3.63 19.59 -28.61
C TYR A 142 2.62 18.99 -27.62
N SER A 143 2.83 17.74 -27.27
CA SER A 143 2.06 16.96 -26.29
C SER A 143 2.96 16.55 -25.12
N ARG A 144 2.52 16.78 -23.88
CA ARG A 144 3.26 16.36 -22.67
C ARG A 144 2.39 15.56 -21.72
N ALA A 145 2.84 14.33 -21.44
CA ALA A 145 2.18 13.46 -20.49
C ALA A 145 2.39 13.99 -19.07
N THR A 146 1.30 14.15 -18.32
CA THR A 146 1.39 14.69 -16.96
C THR A 146 0.75 13.81 -15.90
N ASP A 147 -0.13 12.89 -16.30
CA ASP A 147 -0.67 11.88 -15.39
C ASP A 147 -0.97 10.55 -16.09
N LEU A 148 -0.60 9.46 -15.41
CA LEU A 148 -0.87 8.09 -15.79
C LEU A 148 -1.38 7.38 -14.54
N TRP A 149 -2.65 7.01 -14.57
CA TRP A 149 -3.35 6.60 -13.37
C TRP A 149 -4.24 5.40 -13.64
N VAL A 150 -4.46 4.56 -12.64
CA VAL A 150 -5.29 3.35 -12.74
C VAL A 150 -6.46 3.44 -11.77
N ASP A 151 -7.67 3.24 -12.27
CA ASP A 151 -8.87 3.28 -11.44
C ASP A 151 -9.10 2.01 -10.63
N ARG A 152 -10.07 2.06 -9.69
CA ARG A 152 -10.44 0.88 -8.87
C ARG A 152 -10.98 -0.30 -9.70
N ALA A 153 -11.44 -0.06 -10.92
CA ALA A 153 -11.88 -1.10 -11.84
C ALA A 153 -10.71 -1.69 -12.67
N GLY A 154 -9.50 -1.12 -12.56
CA GLY A 154 -8.31 -1.56 -13.28
C GLY A 154 -8.14 -0.89 -14.65
N HIS A 155 -8.95 0.11 -14.99
CA HIS A 155 -8.79 0.85 -16.24
C HIS A 155 -7.62 1.83 -16.15
N VAL A 156 -6.93 2.04 -17.27
CA VAL A 156 -5.77 2.93 -17.36
C VAL A 156 -6.20 4.26 -17.98
N HIS A 157 -5.87 5.35 -17.30
CA HIS A 157 -6.16 6.71 -17.71
C HIS A 157 -4.87 7.44 -18.02
N LEU A 158 -4.81 8.09 -19.17
CA LEU A 158 -3.74 8.98 -19.56
C LEU A 158 -4.29 10.39 -19.68
N ALA A 159 -3.66 11.34 -18.99
CA ALA A 159 -3.92 12.77 -19.13
C ALA A 159 -2.65 13.50 -19.56
N TYR A 160 -2.81 14.37 -20.54
CA TYR A 160 -1.73 15.17 -21.11
C TYR A 160 -2.28 16.53 -21.51
N TYR A 161 -1.39 17.49 -21.68
CA TYR A 161 -1.75 18.73 -22.33
C TYR A 161 -1.02 18.85 -23.66
N ASP A 162 -1.62 19.63 -24.55
CA ASP A 162 -1.35 19.57 -25.95
C ASP A 162 -1.55 20.93 -26.62
N THR A 163 -0.59 21.36 -27.44
CA THR A 163 -0.65 22.66 -28.14
C THR A 163 -0.95 22.51 -29.63
N ARG A 164 -1.30 21.30 -30.09
CA ARG A 164 -1.51 20.97 -31.50
C ARG A 164 -2.53 21.87 -32.17
N GLY A 165 -2.14 22.40 -33.33
CA GLY A 165 -3.02 23.18 -34.21
C GLY A 165 -3.43 24.56 -33.67
N VAL A 166 -3.21 24.86 -32.39
CA VAL A 166 -3.71 26.09 -31.76
C VAL A 166 -2.62 26.93 -31.07
N GLY A 167 -1.49 26.33 -30.68
CA GLY A 167 -0.34 27.04 -30.10
C GLY A 167 -0.46 27.41 -28.62
N TYR A 168 -1.49 26.91 -27.93
CA TYR A 168 -1.73 27.06 -26.49
C TYR A 168 -2.23 25.74 -25.90
N GLY A 169 -2.00 25.53 -24.60
CA GLY A 169 -2.26 24.26 -23.93
C GLY A 169 -3.75 23.90 -23.89
N GLN A 170 -4.07 22.68 -24.30
CA GLN A 170 -5.39 22.07 -24.16
C GLN A 170 -5.26 20.73 -23.44
N VAL A 171 -6.21 20.41 -22.56
CA VAL A 171 -6.19 19.16 -21.78
C VAL A 171 -6.84 18.04 -22.57
N PHE A 172 -6.11 16.94 -22.71
CA PHE A 172 -6.57 15.73 -23.36
C PHE A 172 -6.62 14.53 -22.41
N HIS A 173 -7.55 13.63 -22.68
CA HIS A 173 -7.73 12.36 -21.95
C HIS A 173 -7.86 11.16 -22.91
N ARG A 174 -7.27 10.03 -22.50
CA ARG A 174 -7.50 8.71 -23.11
C ARG A 174 -7.73 7.65 -22.04
N LEU A 175 -8.55 6.65 -22.37
CA LEU A 175 -8.90 5.52 -21.52
C LEU A 175 -8.46 4.20 -22.19
N SER A 176 -7.97 3.26 -21.40
CA SER A 176 -7.80 1.86 -21.79
C SER A 176 -8.52 0.94 -20.80
N CYS A 177 -9.33 0.03 -21.33
CA CYS A 177 -10.10 -0.94 -20.54
C CYS A 177 -9.53 -2.37 -20.59
N ASP A 178 -8.43 -2.57 -21.30
CA ASP A 178 -7.86 -3.89 -21.61
C ASP A 178 -6.38 -3.97 -21.21
N ASN A 179 -6.05 -3.33 -20.08
CA ASN A 179 -4.69 -3.24 -19.54
C ASN A 179 -3.70 -2.59 -20.52
N GLY A 180 -4.11 -1.51 -21.18
CA GLY A 180 -3.27 -0.75 -22.10
C GLY A 180 -3.03 -1.42 -23.44
N GLN A 181 -3.83 -2.42 -23.83
CA GLN A 181 -3.75 -3.06 -25.17
C GLN A 181 -4.26 -2.13 -26.26
N SER A 182 -5.41 -1.51 -26.02
CA SER A 182 -6.01 -0.51 -26.88
C SER A 182 -6.44 0.72 -26.07
N TRP A 183 -6.57 1.85 -26.77
CA TRP A 183 -6.94 3.14 -26.19
C TRP A 183 -8.11 3.73 -26.94
N THR A 184 -8.99 4.42 -26.22
CA THR A 184 -10.05 5.22 -26.83
C THR A 184 -9.47 6.32 -27.73
N PRO A 185 -10.26 6.89 -28.66
CA PRO A 185 -9.89 8.12 -29.34
C PRO A 185 -9.50 9.23 -28.36
N GLU A 186 -8.66 10.16 -28.82
CA GLU A 186 -8.26 11.34 -28.05
C GLU A 186 -9.48 12.21 -27.72
N GLN A 187 -9.63 12.63 -26.46
CA GLN A 187 -10.69 13.53 -26.03
C GLN A 187 -10.11 14.89 -25.60
N ASN A 188 -10.42 15.96 -26.34
CA ASN A 188 -10.06 17.32 -25.95
C ASN A 188 -11.09 17.88 -24.96
N LEU A 189 -10.72 17.98 -23.68
CA LEU A 189 -11.64 18.36 -22.60
C LEU A 189 -11.85 19.87 -22.48
N THR A 190 -10.93 20.66 -23.05
CA THR A 190 -10.91 22.13 -22.93
C THR A 190 -11.03 22.83 -24.29
N GLN A 191 -11.51 22.13 -25.33
CA GLN A 191 -11.65 22.68 -26.69
C GLN A 191 -12.54 23.95 -26.76
N ASN A 192 -13.46 24.09 -25.81
CA ASN A 192 -14.44 25.19 -25.77
C ASN A 192 -14.03 26.33 -24.83
N ASP A 193 -12.87 26.27 -24.19
CA ASP A 193 -12.41 27.28 -23.24
C ASP A 193 -11.87 28.56 -23.93
N GLY A 194 -11.79 28.56 -25.26
CA GLY A 194 -11.25 29.66 -26.04
C GLY A 194 -9.73 29.67 -26.04
N VAL A 195 -9.14 30.87 -26.16
CA VAL A 195 -7.69 31.05 -26.33
C VAL A 195 -7.02 31.19 -24.96
N VAL A 196 -6.86 30.06 -24.27
CA VAL A 196 -6.30 29.98 -22.91
C VAL A 196 -5.42 28.75 -22.79
N ASP A 197 -4.36 28.84 -21.98
CA ASP A 197 -3.46 27.72 -21.70
C ASP A 197 -4.03 26.87 -20.57
N ASN A 198 -4.36 25.61 -20.86
CA ASN A 198 -4.80 24.60 -19.92
C ASN A 198 -3.76 23.49 -19.84
N GLU A 199 -3.21 23.27 -18.65
CA GLU A 199 -2.01 22.45 -18.51
C GLU A 199 -2.01 21.63 -17.21
N TYR A 200 -1.08 20.67 -17.12
CA TYR A 200 -0.86 19.80 -15.96
C TYR A 200 -2.12 19.12 -15.42
N PRO A 201 -2.91 18.44 -16.27
CA PRO A 201 -4.04 17.67 -15.79
C PRO A 201 -3.60 16.56 -14.82
N ARG A 202 -4.39 16.33 -13.78
CA ARG A 202 -4.30 15.22 -12.83
C ARG A 202 -5.66 14.60 -12.62
N ILE A 203 -5.72 13.28 -12.52
CA ILE A 203 -6.94 12.50 -12.40
C ILE A 203 -6.96 11.81 -11.05
N GLY A 204 -8.14 11.76 -10.45
CA GLY A 204 -8.44 10.96 -9.26
C GLY A 204 -9.86 10.42 -9.35
N GLN A 205 -10.22 9.53 -8.43
CA GLN A 205 -11.54 8.91 -8.42
C GLN A 205 -12.28 9.20 -7.13
N LEU A 206 -13.57 9.48 -7.29
CA LEU A 206 -14.51 9.72 -6.21
C LEU A 206 -15.07 8.37 -5.73
N PRO A 207 -15.61 8.29 -4.50
CA PRO A 207 -16.18 7.05 -3.95
C PRO A 207 -17.30 6.46 -4.80
N SER A 208 -18.02 7.32 -5.52
CA SER A 208 -19.06 6.96 -6.48
C SER A 208 -18.55 6.15 -7.68
N GLY A 209 -17.22 6.14 -7.91
CA GLY A 209 -16.59 5.61 -9.12
C GLY A 209 -16.38 6.68 -10.20
N ALA A 210 -16.98 7.87 -10.08
CA ALA A 210 -16.74 8.98 -11.01
C ALA A 210 -15.29 9.47 -10.94
N LEU A 211 -14.75 9.95 -12.05
CA LEU A 211 -13.44 10.58 -12.08
C LEU A 211 -13.56 12.08 -11.84
N TYR A 212 -12.51 12.64 -11.26
CA TYR A 212 -12.30 14.06 -11.09
C TYR A 212 -10.95 14.44 -11.68
N LEU A 213 -10.94 15.42 -12.57
CA LEU A 213 -9.74 15.92 -13.23
C LEU A 213 -9.52 17.37 -12.79
N VAL A 214 -8.30 17.66 -12.32
CA VAL A 214 -7.85 19.02 -11.99
C VAL A 214 -6.75 19.44 -12.94
N PHE A 215 -6.72 20.72 -13.31
CA PHE A 215 -5.72 21.30 -14.21
C PHE A 215 -5.52 22.78 -13.90
N ARG A 216 -4.41 23.36 -14.36
CA ARG A 216 -4.19 24.80 -14.28
C ARG A 216 -4.66 25.48 -15.56
N SER A 217 -5.20 26.70 -15.46
CA SER A 217 -5.68 27.46 -16.61
C SER A 217 -5.39 28.97 -16.49
N THR A 218 -5.11 29.62 -17.63
CA THR A 218 -5.05 31.09 -17.74
C THR A 218 -6.41 31.74 -17.95
N ARG A 219 -7.51 30.97 -17.96
CA ARG A 219 -8.88 31.48 -18.17
C ARG A 219 -9.31 32.59 -17.20
N ALA A 220 -8.69 32.67 -16.02
CA ALA A 220 -8.95 33.72 -15.01
C ALA A 220 -7.98 34.91 -15.08
N GLY A 221 -7.07 34.98 -16.05
CA GLY A 221 -6.14 36.09 -16.23
C GLY A 221 -5.45 36.07 -17.61
N ARG A 222 -5.89 36.97 -18.49
CA ARG A 222 -5.48 37.27 -19.88
C ARG A 222 -5.32 36.09 -20.88
N PRO A 223 -5.82 36.23 -22.12
CA PRO A 223 -5.46 35.30 -23.20
C PRO A 223 -4.00 35.48 -23.68
N GLN A 224 -3.29 34.35 -23.78
CA GLN A 224 -1.99 34.05 -24.41
C GLN A 224 -0.67 34.54 -23.78
N GLY A 225 0.31 33.60 -23.79
CA GLY A 225 1.75 33.88 -23.71
C GLY A 225 2.60 32.73 -23.14
N GLY A 226 2.00 31.64 -22.63
CA GLY A 226 2.73 30.61 -21.87
C GLY A 226 3.29 31.11 -20.53
N TRP A 227 2.94 32.34 -20.15
CA TRP A 227 3.34 32.96 -18.89
C TRP A 227 2.11 33.18 -18.00
N PRO A 228 2.26 33.06 -16.68
CA PRO A 228 1.17 33.22 -15.73
C PRO A 228 0.43 34.57 -15.88
N PRO A 229 -0.77 34.72 -15.29
CA PRO A 229 -1.30 33.99 -14.14
C PRO A 229 -2.01 32.65 -14.44
N PHE A 230 -1.84 31.65 -13.57
CA PHE A 230 -2.56 30.37 -13.59
C PHE A 230 -3.46 30.20 -12.36
N THR A 231 -4.67 29.70 -12.58
CA THR A 231 -5.62 29.30 -11.54
C THR A 231 -6.00 27.83 -11.69
N LEU A 232 -6.45 27.20 -10.60
CA LEU A 232 -6.85 25.79 -10.63
C LEU A 232 -8.31 25.64 -11.02
N PHE A 233 -8.57 24.69 -11.92
CA PHE A 233 -9.90 24.28 -12.33
C PHE A 233 -10.09 22.78 -12.11
N GLY A 234 -11.34 22.39 -11.90
CA GLY A 234 -11.75 20.99 -11.71
C GLY A 234 -12.98 20.65 -12.53
N MET A 235 -13.00 19.45 -13.12
CA MET A 235 -14.17 18.88 -13.80
C MET A 235 -14.35 17.42 -13.38
N ARG A 236 -15.60 16.96 -13.36
CA ARG A 236 -15.95 15.57 -13.01
C ARG A 236 -16.55 14.84 -14.21
N THR A 237 -16.49 13.51 -14.22
CA THR A 237 -17.17 12.72 -15.25
C THR A 237 -18.68 12.65 -15.00
N ARG A 238 -19.47 12.58 -16.08
CA ARG A 238 -20.87 12.14 -16.09
C ARG A 238 -20.96 10.62 -16.09
N ALA A 239 -20.12 9.96 -16.88
CA ALA A 239 -20.04 8.52 -16.99
C ALA A 239 -18.63 8.09 -17.42
N VAL A 240 -18.27 6.88 -17.01
CA VAL A 240 -17.09 6.13 -17.46
C VAL A 240 -17.61 4.82 -18.03
N GLY A 241 -17.30 4.51 -19.29
CA GLY A 241 -17.78 3.31 -19.96
C GLY A 241 -16.74 2.69 -20.89
N CYS A 242 -16.82 1.38 -21.06
CA CYS A 242 -15.98 0.60 -21.96
C CYS A 242 -16.86 -0.03 -23.06
N PRO A 243 -16.53 0.09 -24.35
CA PRO A 243 -15.48 0.91 -24.98
C PRO A 243 -15.90 2.38 -25.16
N GLY A 244 -17.06 2.79 -24.64
CA GLY A 244 -17.69 4.10 -24.88
C GLY A 244 -16.92 5.33 -24.39
N GLY A 245 -15.81 5.16 -23.66
CA GLY A 245 -14.96 6.24 -23.18
C GLY A 245 -15.51 6.95 -21.94
N THR A 246 -14.99 8.15 -21.69
CA THR A 246 -15.46 9.03 -20.62
C THR A 246 -16.31 10.17 -21.20
N SER A 247 -17.20 10.71 -20.38
CA SER A 247 -17.90 11.96 -20.67
C SER A 247 -17.79 12.89 -19.47
N TRP A 248 -17.57 14.18 -19.71
CA TRP A 248 -17.21 15.14 -18.66
C TRP A 248 -18.27 16.24 -18.50
N PHE A 249 -18.41 16.76 -17.29
CA PHE A 249 -19.19 17.97 -17.06
C PHE A 249 -18.37 19.20 -17.49
N TYR A 250 -19.02 20.06 -18.27
CA TYR A 250 -18.49 21.34 -18.75
C TYR A 250 -19.48 22.47 -18.40
N PRO A 251 -19.00 23.69 -18.07
CA PRO A 251 -17.60 24.10 -17.94
C PRO A 251 -16.94 23.59 -16.65
N ALA A 252 -15.61 23.52 -16.66
CA ALA A 252 -14.83 23.25 -15.44
C ALA A 252 -15.05 24.36 -14.39
N GLN A 253 -15.05 23.98 -13.11
CA GLN A 253 -15.24 24.89 -11.98
C GLN A 253 -13.90 25.40 -11.45
N GLU A 254 -13.82 26.71 -11.17
CA GLU A 254 -12.65 27.31 -10.53
C GLU A 254 -12.52 26.80 -9.09
N LEU A 255 -11.34 26.33 -8.73
CA LEU A 255 -11.03 25.78 -7.40
C LEU A 255 -10.24 26.78 -6.57
N SER A 256 -9.26 27.47 -7.14
CA SER A 256 -8.43 28.44 -6.41
C SER A 256 -9.22 29.70 -5.99
N PRO A 257 -8.79 30.43 -4.94
CA PRO A 257 -9.31 31.76 -4.66
C PRO A 257 -9.08 32.70 -5.85
N ARG A 258 -10.00 33.65 -6.05
CA ARG A 258 -9.81 34.76 -7.00
C ARG A 258 -8.78 35.73 -6.42
N TYR A 259 -7.54 35.61 -6.86
CA TYR A 259 -6.52 36.63 -6.63
C TYR A 259 -6.64 37.72 -7.70
N PRO A 260 -6.18 38.96 -7.44
CA PRO A 260 -6.05 39.95 -8.50
C PRO A 260 -5.18 39.39 -9.64
N GLU A 261 -5.48 39.77 -10.88
CA GLU A 261 -4.96 39.10 -12.09
C GLU A 261 -3.43 39.06 -12.17
N GLU A 262 -2.73 40.08 -11.67
CA GLU A 262 -1.26 40.15 -11.65
C GLU A 262 -0.57 39.18 -10.68
N PHE A 263 -1.35 38.36 -9.96
CA PHE A 263 -0.91 37.63 -8.79
C PHE A 263 -1.31 36.13 -8.76
N ALA A 264 -2.28 35.65 -9.54
CA ALA A 264 -2.72 34.25 -9.46
C ALA A 264 -1.68 33.27 -10.05
N HIS A 265 -0.92 32.58 -9.21
CA HIS A 265 0.20 31.73 -9.65
C HIS A 265 0.15 30.36 -8.94
N VAL A 266 -0.57 29.41 -9.54
CA VAL A 266 -0.66 28.04 -9.05
C VAL A 266 0.06 27.05 -9.97
N TYR A 267 0.93 26.22 -9.41
CA TYR A 267 1.77 25.28 -10.18
C TYR A 267 1.64 23.83 -9.72
N SER A 268 1.75 22.93 -10.71
CA SER A 268 2.00 21.50 -10.53
C SER A 268 1.08 20.80 -9.52
N PRO A 269 -0.25 20.75 -9.76
CA PRO A 269 -1.15 20.06 -8.86
C PRO A 269 -0.84 18.57 -8.76
N THR A 270 -1.18 17.98 -7.62
CA THR A 270 -1.22 16.53 -7.39
C THR A 270 -2.55 16.20 -6.72
N LEU A 271 -3.19 15.13 -7.18
CA LEU A 271 -4.50 14.69 -6.70
C LEU A 271 -4.38 13.26 -6.15
N LEU A 272 -4.92 13.04 -4.94
CA LEU A 272 -4.96 11.73 -4.29
C LEU A 272 -6.39 11.41 -3.86
N THR A 273 -6.83 10.17 -4.04
CA THR A 273 -8.06 9.68 -3.43
C THR A 273 -7.76 9.21 -2.01
N LEU A 274 -8.37 9.84 -1.01
CA LEU A 274 -8.18 9.55 0.40
C LEU A 274 -9.05 8.37 0.86
N ALA A 275 -8.63 7.70 1.93
CA ALA A 275 -9.30 6.55 2.53
C ALA A 275 -10.70 6.88 3.07
N ASP A 276 -10.92 8.14 3.47
CA ASP A 276 -12.24 8.64 3.87
C ASP A 276 -13.18 8.95 2.69
N GLY A 277 -12.72 8.69 1.47
CA GLY A 277 -13.47 8.92 0.24
C GLY A 277 -13.43 10.36 -0.28
N ARG A 278 -12.65 11.26 0.32
CA ARG A 278 -12.44 12.62 -0.21
C ARG A 278 -11.24 12.66 -1.14
N LEU A 279 -11.11 13.75 -1.89
CA LEU A 279 -9.91 14.05 -2.65
C LEU A 279 -8.97 14.94 -1.83
N GLY A 280 -7.68 14.59 -1.82
CA GLY A 280 -6.60 15.43 -1.34
C GLY A 280 -5.88 16.07 -2.53
N LEU A 281 -5.80 17.40 -2.53
CA LEU A 281 -5.17 18.21 -3.56
C LEU A 281 -4.00 18.97 -2.96
N VAL A 282 -2.82 18.85 -3.56
CA VAL A 282 -1.64 19.63 -3.18
C VAL A 282 -1.13 20.40 -4.39
N TYR A 283 -0.74 21.66 -4.18
CA TYR A 283 -0.22 22.54 -5.23
C TYR A 283 0.68 23.63 -4.65
N TRP A 284 1.49 24.26 -5.50
CA TRP A 284 2.28 25.43 -5.13
C TRP A 284 1.46 26.72 -5.31
N ASP A 285 1.51 27.63 -4.33
CA ASP A 285 0.89 28.96 -4.35
C ASP A 285 1.95 30.05 -4.10
N ARG A 286 2.30 30.77 -5.16
CA ARG A 286 3.36 31.80 -5.14
C ARG A 286 2.96 33.05 -4.36
N MET A 287 1.66 33.35 -4.25
CA MET A 287 1.20 34.56 -3.55
C MET A 287 1.41 34.54 -2.05
N ARG A 288 1.64 33.35 -1.50
CA ARG A 288 1.95 33.18 -0.09
C ARG A 288 3.45 33.08 0.16
N GLY A 289 4.31 33.36 -0.83
CA GLY A 289 5.76 33.16 -0.73
C GLY A 289 6.19 31.78 -1.19
N ASN A 290 5.61 31.28 -2.29
CA ASN A 290 5.89 29.94 -2.85
C ASN A 290 5.54 28.80 -1.90
N ASN A 291 4.42 28.93 -1.21
CA ASN A 291 4.01 27.93 -0.24
C ASN A 291 3.26 26.78 -0.87
N VAL A 292 3.50 25.58 -0.36
CA VAL A 292 2.75 24.38 -0.73
C VAL A 292 1.44 24.37 0.04
N ILE A 293 0.33 24.23 -0.67
CA ILE A 293 -1.03 24.28 -0.14
C ILE A 293 -1.66 22.91 -0.25
N PHE A 294 -2.33 22.48 0.82
CA PHE A 294 -3.20 21.31 0.87
C PHE A 294 -4.67 21.74 0.88
N ARG A 295 -5.49 21.03 0.12
CA ARG A 295 -6.94 21.12 0.16
C ARG A 295 -7.57 19.75 0.15
N ARG A 296 -8.61 19.59 0.94
CA ARG A 296 -9.44 18.39 0.93
C ARG A 296 -10.81 18.72 0.36
N GLY A 297 -11.40 17.82 -0.42
CA GLY A 297 -12.70 18.07 -1.03
C GLY A 297 -13.56 16.83 -1.20
N ALA A 298 -14.87 17.03 -1.12
CA ALA A 298 -15.87 16.09 -1.59
C ALA A 298 -16.70 16.77 -2.70
N PRO A 299 -16.17 16.86 -3.93
CA PRO A 299 -16.80 17.63 -5.01
C PRO A 299 -18.25 17.24 -5.33
N GLU A 300 -18.69 16.04 -4.95
CA GLU A 300 -20.06 15.55 -5.19
C GLU A 300 -21.08 15.99 -4.13
N SER A 301 -20.64 16.41 -2.94
CA SER A 301 -21.54 16.63 -1.80
C SER A 301 -21.27 17.89 -1.00
N ARG A 302 -20.01 18.16 -0.63
CA ARG A 302 -19.63 19.23 0.31
C ARG A 302 -18.69 20.28 -0.30
N GLY A 303 -18.26 20.09 -1.54
CA GLY A 303 -17.28 20.96 -2.19
C GLY A 303 -15.88 20.82 -1.60
N TRP A 304 -15.04 21.84 -1.82
CA TRP A 304 -13.67 21.90 -1.32
C TRP A 304 -13.59 22.66 0.01
N GLU A 305 -12.85 22.12 0.97
CA GLU A 305 -12.54 22.76 2.23
C GLU A 305 -11.59 23.96 2.03
N ALA A 306 -11.43 24.77 3.07
CA ALA A 306 -10.50 25.89 3.07
C ALA A 306 -9.05 25.41 2.86
N PRO A 307 -8.21 26.17 2.13
CA PRO A 307 -6.80 25.84 1.95
C PRO A 307 -6.00 25.91 3.24
N VAL A 308 -5.19 24.87 3.46
CA VAL A 308 -4.23 24.76 4.57
C VAL A 308 -2.82 24.85 4.00
N ALA A 309 -2.00 25.75 4.53
CA ALA A 309 -0.60 25.82 4.12
C ALA A 309 0.19 24.67 4.76
N ILE A 310 0.91 23.90 3.94
CA ILE A 310 1.89 22.90 4.40
C ILE A 310 3.18 23.61 4.83
N THR A 311 3.52 24.71 4.14
CA THR A 311 4.72 25.50 4.39
C THR A 311 4.39 26.95 4.70
N ASN A 312 5.35 27.65 5.30
CA ASN A 312 5.28 29.09 5.56
C ASN A 312 6.60 29.79 5.21
N PHE A 313 7.03 29.62 3.97
CA PHE A 313 8.22 30.26 3.42
C PHE A 313 8.03 31.78 3.30
N PRO A 314 9.10 32.56 3.54
CA PRO A 314 9.07 34.00 3.28
C PRO A 314 9.00 34.27 1.77
N VAL A 315 8.46 35.44 1.40
CA VAL A 315 8.32 35.88 -0.01
C VAL A 315 9.65 35.92 -0.78
N THR A 316 10.78 35.92 -0.06
CA THR A 316 12.15 35.93 -0.61
C THR A 316 12.75 34.56 -0.87
N GLN A 317 12.03 33.45 -0.68
CA GLN A 317 12.56 32.13 -1.00
C GLN A 317 12.91 32.07 -2.50
N PRO A 318 14.19 31.83 -2.87
CA PRO A 318 14.59 31.82 -4.26
C PRO A 318 13.85 30.69 -4.99
N GLU A 319 13.07 31.06 -6.01
CA GLU A 319 12.64 30.12 -7.04
C GLU A 319 13.82 29.92 -8.00
N ALA A 320 14.19 28.65 -8.23
CA ALA A 320 14.40 28.24 -9.60
C ALA A 320 13.02 27.80 -10.09
N ASP A 321 12.36 28.70 -10.80
CA ASP A 321 11.11 28.57 -11.57
C ASP A 321 10.29 27.29 -11.32
N GLY A 322 9.09 27.45 -10.75
CA GLY A 322 8.02 26.44 -10.77
C GLY A 322 7.56 26.00 -12.19
N ASN A 323 8.33 26.35 -13.22
CA ASN A 323 8.24 25.95 -14.61
C ASN A 323 8.93 24.60 -14.90
N VAL A 324 9.69 24.02 -13.97
CA VAL A 324 10.28 22.69 -14.20
C VAL A 324 9.24 21.61 -13.90
N GLU A 325 8.82 20.90 -14.95
CA GLU A 325 7.86 19.78 -14.96
C GLU A 325 8.15 18.66 -13.94
N GLY A 326 9.33 18.68 -13.31
CA GLY A 326 9.79 17.75 -12.28
C GLY A 326 9.42 18.08 -10.82
N ILE A 327 8.87 19.26 -10.49
CA ILE A 327 8.80 19.76 -9.08
C ILE A 327 7.40 19.59 -8.42
N ALA A 328 6.47 18.86 -9.06
CA ALA A 328 5.16 18.61 -8.43
C ALA A 328 5.32 17.98 -7.02
N PRO A 329 4.61 18.48 -5.98
CA PRO A 329 4.65 17.85 -4.66
C PRO A 329 3.98 16.48 -4.74
N SER A 330 4.52 15.49 -4.06
CA SER A 330 3.90 14.16 -3.94
C SER A 330 3.04 14.14 -2.68
N LEU A 331 1.88 13.49 -2.74
CA LEU A 331 0.99 13.28 -1.60
C LEU A 331 0.77 11.78 -1.43
N ALA A 332 0.90 11.28 -0.20
CA ALA A 332 0.55 9.91 0.14
C ALA A 332 -0.22 9.87 1.46
N GLU A 333 -1.07 8.87 1.61
CA GLU A 333 -1.80 8.59 2.84
C GLU A 333 -1.30 7.28 3.45
N ALA A 334 -1.06 7.29 4.76
CA ALA A 334 -0.83 6.10 5.55
C ALA A 334 -2.13 5.61 6.20
N PRO A 335 -2.27 4.30 6.46
CA PRO A 335 -3.37 3.78 7.25
C PRO A 335 -3.46 4.50 8.60
N GLY A 336 -4.64 5.04 8.94
CA GLY A 336 -4.86 5.71 10.23
C GLY A 336 -4.56 7.21 10.28
N VAL A 337 -4.98 7.98 9.26
CA VAL A 337 -5.24 9.46 9.31
C VAL A 337 -4.02 10.36 9.04
N ALA A 338 -2.80 9.81 8.92
CA ALA A 338 -1.61 10.61 8.60
C ALA A 338 -1.43 10.77 7.07
N LEU A 339 -1.56 12.01 6.59
CA LEU A 339 -1.11 12.40 5.24
C LEU A 339 0.35 12.83 5.29
N TYR A 340 1.08 12.49 4.23
CA TYR A 340 2.47 12.84 4.01
C TYR A 340 2.61 13.59 2.71
N ALA A 341 3.35 14.69 2.74
CA ALA A 341 3.71 15.44 1.54
C ALA A 341 5.21 15.36 1.33
N ALA A 342 5.63 15.07 0.10
CA ALA A 342 7.03 15.05 -0.28
C ALA A 342 7.30 16.07 -1.39
N PHE A 343 8.11 17.07 -1.08
CA PHE A 343 8.57 18.10 -2.00
C PHE A 343 9.81 18.74 -1.42
N GLN A 344 10.59 19.38 -2.28
CA GLN A 344 11.86 19.95 -1.90
C GLN A 344 11.70 21.33 -1.26
N GLN A 345 12.18 21.47 -0.02
CA GLN A 345 12.49 22.78 0.55
C GLN A 345 13.90 23.18 0.14
N THR A 346 14.04 24.24 -0.66
CA THR A 346 15.35 24.75 -1.07
C THR A 346 16.10 25.36 0.11
N THR A 347 17.22 24.74 0.48
CA THR A 347 18.22 25.26 1.44
C THR A 347 19.57 25.55 0.78
N GLY A 348 19.76 25.10 -0.46
CA GLY A 348 20.99 25.31 -1.24
C GLY A 348 20.76 25.07 -2.74
N ILE A 349 21.78 25.37 -3.54
CA ILE A 349 21.82 25.12 -4.99
C ILE A 349 23.10 24.36 -5.34
N ILE A 350 22.99 23.25 -6.06
CA ILE A 350 24.11 22.44 -6.58
C ILE A 350 23.88 22.22 -8.07
N GLU A 351 24.88 22.55 -8.90
CA GLU A 351 24.81 22.40 -10.37
C GLU A 351 23.56 23.04 -11.00
N GLY A 352 23.11 24.18 -10.45
CA GLY A 352 21.91 24.89 -10.92
C GLY A 352 20.58 24.34 -10.39
N PHE A 353 20.62 23.30 -9.55
CA PHE A 353 19.42 22.68 -8.99
C PHE A 353 19.27 22.91 -7.49
N SER A 354 18.03 23.08 -7.05
CA SER A 354 17.68 23.25 -5.64
C SER A 354 17.90 21.97 -4.84
N THR A 355 18.37 22.10 -3.60
CA THR A 355 18.69 21.00 -2.67
C THR A 355 18.14 21.26 -1.27
N GLY A 356 17.75 20.23 -0.50
CA GLY A 356 17.27 20.37 0.88
C GLY A 356 16.24 19.33 1.37
N PRO A 357 15.58 19.58 2.54
CA PRO A 357 14.61 18.65 3.15
C PRO A 357 13.44 18.32 2.24
N VAL A 358 12.85 17.11 2.43
CA VAL A 358 11.84 16.61 1.47
C VAL A 358 10.56 16.03 2.06
N LEU A 359 10.39 15.86 3.38
CA LEU A 359 9.22 15.17 3.95
C LEU A 359 8.47 16.00 4.99
N TYR A 360 7.17 16.20 4.78
CA TYR A 360 6.24 16.81 5.73
C TYR A 360 5.20 15.78 6.17
N THR A 361 4.87 15.77 7.46
CA THR A 361 3.84 14.89 8.03
C THR A 361 2.68 15.74 8.53
N SER A 362 1.44 15.26 8.35
CA SER A 362 0.26 15.92 8.90
C SER A 362 -0.26 15.26 10.17
N SER A 363 -0.99 16.05 10.96
CA SER A 363 -1.88 15.58 12.02
C SER A 363 -3.29 16.13 11.81
N GLY A 364 -4.28 15.44 12.36
CA GLY A 364 -5.69 15.82 12.21
C GLY A 364 -6.21 15.74 10.77
N ASN A 365 -5.73 14.79 9.95
CA ASN A 365 -6.05 14.64 8.53
C ASN A 365 -5.73 15.90 7.69
N GLY A 366 -4.47 16.35 7.70
CA GLY A 366 -4.04 17.49 6.89
C GLY A 366 -4.39 18.87 7.46
N VAL A 367 -4.82 18.96 8.72
CA VAL A 367 -5.13 20.25 9.40
C VAL A 367 -3.85 20.93 9.87
N ASN A 368 -2.93 20.19 10.49
CA ASN A 368 -1.64 20.71 10.92
C ASN A 368 -0.53 19.93 10.23
N TRP A 369 0.54 20.61 9.81
CA TRP A 369 1.70 20.02 9.17
C TRP A 369 2.95 20.26 10.02
N THR A 370 3.81 19.25 10.14
CA THR A 370 5.05 19.32 10.93
C THR A 370 6.14 20.11 10.20
N THR A 371 7.20 20.47 10.93
CA THR A 371 8.47 20.84 10.29
C THR A 371 8.97 19.68 9.42
N PRO A 372 9.69 19.99 8.32
CA PRO A 372 10.14 18.96 7.40
C PRO A 372 11.26 18.13 7.98
N ALA A 373 11.20 16.83 7.70
CA ALA A 373 12.27 15.89 7.94
C ALA A 373 13.14 15.70 6.69
N GLN A 374 14.43 15.46 6.92
CA GLN A 374 15.34 14.97 5.89
C GLN A 374 15.08 13.47 5.69
N ALA A 375 14.40 13.10 4.59
CA ALA A 375 14.26 11.69 4.22
C ALA A 375 15.57 11.12 3.67
N PRO A 376 16.34 11.85 2.84
CA PRO A 376 17.71 11.50 2.53
C PRO A 376 18.64 11.81 3.71
N THR A 377 19.77 11.11 3.81
CA THR A 377 20.79 11.40 4.83
C THR A 377 21.63 12.65 4.52
N ARG A 378 21.51 13.17 3.29
CA ARG A 378 22.24 14.34 2.78
C ARG A 378 21.26 15.36 2.20
N SER A 379 21.69 16.62 2.14
CA SER A 379 20.90 17.69 1.53
C SER A 379 20.90 17.66 0.00
N ASP A 380 21.84 16.96 -0.63
CA ASP A 380 22.22 17.03 -2.05
C ASP A 380 21.21 16.34 -3.00
N THR A 381 19.92 16.54 -2.77
CA THR A 381 18.83 15.80 -3.41
C THR A 381 17.95 16.70 -4.27
N MET A 382 17.13 16.13 -5.14
CA MET A 382 16.17 16.84 -5.99
C MET A 382 15.05 15.92 -6.51
N HIS A 383 13.96 16.53 -6.98
CA HIS A 383 12.80 15.84 -7.56
C HIS A 383 12.27 14.66 -6.73
N PRO A 384 12.03 14.82 -5.41
CA PRO A 384 11.55 13.73 -4.58
C PRO A 384 10.16 13.27 -5.02
N ARG A 385 9.99 11.96 -5.13
CA ARG A 385 8.70 11.28 -5.30
C ARG A 385 8.46 10.32 -4.17
N MET A 386 7.19 10.16 -3.83
CA MET A 386 6.76 9.28 -2.77
C MET A 386 5.51 8.52 -3.18
N THR A 387 5.45 7.25 -2.80
CA THR A 387 4.22 6.44 -2.79
C THR A 387 4.08 5.70 -1.46
N ALA A 388 2.87 5.28 -1.11
CA ALA A 388 2.61 4.46 0.07
C ALA A 388 2.19 3.05 -0.35
N GLY A 389 2.74 2.03 0.31
CA GLY A 389 2.42 0.64 0.04
C GLY A 389 2.97 -0.27 1.13
N SER A 390 2.29 -1.39 1.39
CA SER A 390 2.79 -2.46 2.28
C SER A 390 3.31 -1.96 3.65
N GLY A 391 2.61 -1.00 4.26
CA GLY A 391 2.96 -0.43 5.57
C GLY A 391 4.16 0.52 5.59
N ARG A 392 4.63 0.97 4.42
CA ARG A 392 5.77 1.88 4.27
C ARG A 392 5.44 3.06 3.36
N LEU A 393 6.17 4.15 3.55
CA LEU A 393 6.37 5.15 2.49
C LEU A 393 7.63 4.78 1.72
N HIS A 394 7.57 4.94 0.40
CA HIS A 394 8.63 4.64 -0.53
C HIS A 394 9.05 5.93 -1.22
N PHE A 395 10.29 6.36 -0.97
CA PHE A 395 10.85 7.58 -1.52
C PHE A 395 11.80 7.24 -2.64
N VAL A 396 11.74 8.01 -3.72
CA VAL A 396 12.78 8.07 -4.73
C VAL A 396 13.14 9.52 -5.02
N TRP A 397 14.41 9.80 -5.29
CA TRP A 397 14.89 11.14 -5.61
C TRP A 397 16.14 11.04 -6.48
N ALA A 398 16.49 12.13 -7.16
CA ALA A 398 17.79 12.29 -7.81
C ALA A 398 18.76 12.97 -6.84
N ASP A 399 20.02 12.54 -6.82
CA ASP A 399 21.00 12.90 -5.78
C ASP A 399 22.40 13.16 -6.37
N PHE A 400 23.08 14.19 -5.88
CA PHE A 400 24.42 14.60 -6.33
C PHE A 400 25.55 14.15 -5.38
N ARG A 401 25.28 13.35 -4.35
CA ARG A 401 26.27 12.97 -3.34
C ARG A 401 27.54 12.28 -3.87
N HIS A 402 27.49 11.75 -5.11
CA HIS A 402 28.62 11.12 -5.79
C HIS A 402 29.08 11.88 -7.04
N SER A 403 28.63 13.12 -7.26
CA SER A 403 29.22 13.96 -8.29
C SER A 403 30.59 14.46 -7.84
N ALA A 404 31.66 13.81 -8.31
CA ALA A 404 33.01 14.36 -8.25
C ALA A 404 33.14 15.53 -9.25
N ALA A 405 34.13 16.42 -9.08
CA ALA A 405 34.48 17.39 -10.11
C ALA A 405 34.86 16.64 -11.41
N GLY A 406 34.03 16.76 -12.45
CA GLY A 406 34.13 15.98 -13.70
C GLY A 406 33.22 14.75 -13.81
N SER A 407 32.26 14.58 -12.89
CA SER A 407 31.27 13.49 -12.88
C SER A 407 30.07 13.74 -13.81
N LEU A 408 29.41 12.64 -14.17
CA LEU A 408 28.28 12.47 -15.09
C LEU A 408 26.91 12.86 -14.47
N GLY A 409 26.83 13.72 -13.45
CA GLY A 409 25.58 14.27 -12.87
C GLY A 409 24.84 13.40 -11.83
N ALA A 410 23.56 13.71 -11.58
CA ALA A 410 22.75 13.12 -10.49
C ALA A 410 22.44 11.62 -10.68
N GLU A 411 22.15 10.91 -9.58
CA GLU A 411 21.83 9.48 -9.56
C GLU A 411 20.50 9.23 -8.85
N ILE A 412 19.76 8.16 -9.20
CA ILE A 412 18.49 7.85 -8.51
C ILE A 412 18.74 7.02 -7.26
N TYR A 413 18.20 7.51 -6.15
CA TYR A 413 18.18 6.84 -4.87
C TYR A 413 16.77 6.46 -4.45
N TYR A 414 16.72 5.43 -3.62
CA TYR A 414 15.52 4.93 -2.96
C TYR A 414 15.74 4.81 -1.46
N ARG A 415 14.67 5.04 -0.68
CA ARG A 415 14.61 4.72 0.74
C ARG A 415 13.17 4.47 1.17
N ASN A 416 12.99 3.61 2.16
CA ASN A 416 11.69 3.44 2.81
C ASN A 416 11.61 4.15 4.17
N PHE A 417 10.39 4.45 4.58
CA PHE A 417 10.05 4.87 5.93
C PHE A 417 8.98 3.93 6.48
N THR A 418 9.29 3.27 7.58
CA THR A 418 8.34 2.40 8.28
C THR A 418 7.33 3.28 8.99
N LEU A 419 6.06 3.16 8.61
CA LEU A 419 4.98 3.94 9.20
C LEU A 419 4.73 3.50 10.65
N PRO A 420 4.38 4.42 11.56
CA PRO A 420 3.87 4.02 12.85
C PRO A 420 2.55 3.24 12.66
N PRO A 421 2.24 2.28 13.55
CA PRO A 421 0.96 1.57 13.49
C PRO A 421 -0.20 2.58 13.62
N PRO A 422 -1.32 2.38 12.89
CA PRO A 422 -2.52 3.21 13.00
C PRO A 422 -3.00 3.39 14.45
N PRO A 423 -3.54 4.56 14.84
CA PRO A 423 -4.15 4.75 16.17
C PRO A 423 -5.23 3.72 16.49
N ALA A 424 -5.96 3.25 15.48
CA ALA A 424 -6.96 2.18 15.61
C ALA A 424 -6.35 0.85 16.10
N ILE A 425 -5.12 0.53 15.69
CA ILE A 425 -4.40 -0.68 16.09
C ILE A 425 -3.97 -0.58 17.55
N ALA A 426 -3.40 0.56 17.97
CA ALA A 426 -3.02 0.78 19.37
C ALA A 426 -4.23 0.71 20.32
N ASN A 427 -5.35 1.31 19.92
CA ASN A 427 -6.60 1.25 20.66
C ASN A 427 -7.17 -0.17 20.73
N LEU A 428 -7.06 -0.95 19.65
CA LEU A 428 -7.52 -2.34 19.65
C LEU A 428 -6.67 -3.25 20.53
N ILE A 429 -5.33 -3.12 20.47
CA ILE A 429 -4.41 -3.84 21.37
C ILE A 429 -4.77 -3.51 22.83
N THR A 430 -4.92 -2.23 23.15
CA THR A 430 -5.31 -1.78 24.50
C THR A 430 -6.63 -2.41 24.96
N ARG A 431 -7.63 -2.50 24.08
CA ARG A 431 -8.90 -3.16 24.38
C ARG A 431 -8.75 -4.66 24.62
N TYR A 432 -7.85 -5.36 23.93
CA TYR A 432 -7.61 -6.78 24.18
C TYR A 432 -6.95 -7.00 25.55
N TYR A 433 -5.98 -6.15 25.93
CA TYR A 433 -5.42 -6.15 27.28
C TYR A 433 -6.50 -5.88 28.35
N GLN A 434 -7.40 -4.93 28.12
CA GLN A 434 -8.44 -4.60 29.09
C GLN A 434 -9.53 -5.68 29.18
N SER A 435 -10.02 -6.17 28.04
CA SER A 435 -11.12 -7.14 27.99
C SER A 435 -10.72 -8.54 28.44
N ILE A 436 -9.48 -8.97 28.15
CA ILE A 436 -8.97 -10.29 28.52
C ILE A 436 -8.21 -10.20 29.84
N LEU A 437 -7.21 -9.33 29.91
CA LEU A 437 -6.30 -9.20 31.05
C LEU A 437 -6.69 -8.09 32.03
N GLY A 438 -7.85 -7.44 31.92
CA GLY A 438 -8.34 -6.50 32.96
C GLY A 438 -7.39 -5.34 33.30
N ARG A 439 -6.39 -5.03 32.45
CA ARG A 439 -5.40 -3.97 32.66
C ARG A 439 -5.03 -3.33 31.33
N ALA A 440 -4.37 -2.18 31.36
CA ALA A 440 -3.74 -1.61 30.17
C ALA A 440 -2.45 -2.37 29.82
N PRO A 441 -2.00 -2.35 28.55
CA PRO A 441 -0.67 -2.79 28.20
C PRO A 441 0.37 -1.88 28.86
N ASP A 442 1.49 -2.46 29.30
CA ASP A 442 2.70 -1.69 29.53
C ASP A 442 3.33 -1.26 28.19
N ALA A 443 4.30 -0.34 28.24
CA ALA A 443 4.91 0.22 27.04
C ALA A 443 5.59 -0.85 26.16
N GLY A 444 6.20 -1.87 26.77
CA GLY A 444 6.88 -2.94 26.05
C GLY A 444 5.89 -3.90 25.37
N GLY A 445 4.81 -4.27 26.06
CA GLY A 445 3.75 -5.10 25.52
C GLY A 445 3.02 -4.45 24.35
N LEU A 446 2.69 -3.15 24.46
CA LEU A 446 2.08 -2.40 23.37
C LEU A 446 3.02 -2.35 22.15
N ALA A 447 4.29 -2.01 22.37
CA ALA A 447 5.31 -1.93 21.34
C ALA A 447 5.55 -3.27 20.62
N TYR A 448 5.57 -4.37 21.36
CA TYR A 448 5.74 -5.72 20.81
C TYR A 448 4.62 -6.06 19.81
N TRP A 449 3.36 -5.92 20.22
CA TRP A 449 2.21 -6.26 19.37
C TRP A 449 2.09 -5.33 18.16
N GLN A 450 2.42 -4.05 18.33
CA GLN A 450 2.52 -3.11 17.24
C GLN A 450 3.59 -3.51 16.22
N GLY A 451 4.77 -3.90 16.69
CA GLY A 451 5.86 -4.36 15.83
C GLY A 451 5.50 -5.65 15.09
N GLU A 452 4.82 -6.57 15.76
CA GLU A 452 4.40 -7.83 15.14
C GLU A 452 3.36 -7.63 14.04
N ILE A 453 2.40 -6.72 14.26
CA ILE A 453 1.42 -6.32 13.24
C ILE A 453 2.09 -5.65 12.05
N ALA A 454 3.03 -4.72 12.30
CA ALA A 454 3.78 -4.06 11.23
C ALA A 454 4.63 -5.05 10.43
N ARG A 455 5.22 -6.04 11.11
CA ARG A 455 5.99 -7.13 10.47
C ARG A 455 5.10 -7.98 9.57
N LEU A 456 3.94 -8.43 10.04
CA LEU A 456 2.98 -9.18 9.23
C LEU A 456 2.50 -8.37 8.01
N GLN A 457 2.20 -7.08 8.20
CA GLN A 457 1.82 -6.20 7.10
C GLN A 457 2.94 -6.10 6.05
N GLY A 458 4.19 -5.98 6.48
CA GLY A 458 5.36 -5.98 5.59
C GLY A 458 5.56 -7.29 4.83
N LEU A 459 5.03 -8.41 5.33
CA LEU A 459 5.03 -9.73 4.68
C LEU A 459 3.80 -9.95 3.77
N GLY A 460 2.89 -8.99 3.66
CA GLY A 460 1.63 -9.14 2.92
C GLY A 460 0.62 -10.06 3.61
N VAL A 461 0.78 -10.30 4.92
CA VAL A 461 -0.14 -11.07 5.74
C VAL A 461 -1.25 -10.16 6.27
N ASP A 462 -2.46 -10.68 6.23
CA ASP A 462 -3.64 -10.05 6.79
C ASP A 462 -3.42 -9.75 8.28
N ILE A 463 -3.42 -8.48 8.63
CA ILE A 463 -3.15 -8.01 9.99
C ILE A 463 -4.18 -8.51 11.01
N GLN A 464 -5.36 -8.97 10.57
CA GLN A 464 -6.33 -9.62 11.45
C GLN A 464 -5.77 -10.90 12.08
N GLU A 465 -4.85 -11.58 11.41
CA GLU A 465 -4.24 -12.81 11.92
C GLU A 465 -3.42 -12.55 13.20
N ALA A 466 -2.82 -11.36 13.33
CA ALA A 466 -2.12 -10.98 14.56
C ALA A 466 -3.07 -10.89 15.75
N PHE A 467 -4.26 -10.31 15.59
CA PHE A 467 -5.25 -10.21 16.66
C PHE A 467 -5.80 -11.58 17.06
N ARG A 468 -5.90 -12.53 16.10
CA ARG A 468 -6.29 -13.90 16.42
C ARG A 468 -5.27 -14.61 17.30
N VAL A 469 -3.98 -14.44 17.00
CA VAL A 469 -2.89 -15.00 17.83
C VAL A 469 -2.80 -14.27 19.18
N LEU A 470 -2.91 -12.94 19.20
CA LEU A 470 -2.90 -12.13 20.42
C LEU A 470 -3.98 -12.60 21.40
N ALA A 471 -5.23 -12.73 20.94
CA ALA A 471 -6.30 -13.24 21.78
C ALA A 471 -6.04 -14.70 22.22
N GLY A 472 -5.61 -15.58 21.31
CA GLY A 472 -5.25 -16.95 21.64
C GLY A 472 -4.22 -17.04 22.77
N GLN A 473 -3.14 -16.27 22.66
CA GLN A 473 -2.10 -16.21 23.69
C GLN A 473 -2.64 -15.65 25.01
N PHE A 474 -3.48 -14.62 24.98
CA PHE A 474 -3.99 -14.00 26.21
C PHE A 474 -5.00 -14.89 26.93
N PHE A 475 -5.97 -15.46 26.22
CA PHE A 475 -6.97 -16.37 26.83
C PHE A 475 -6.37 -17.67 27.36
N THR A 476 -5.18 -18.05 26.91
CA THR A 476 -4.43 -19.22 27.41
C THR A 476 -3.26 -18.86 28.33
N SER A 477 -3.06 -17.56 28.60
CA SER A 477 -1.94 -17.10 29.41
C SER A 477 -2.11 -17.49 30.88
N PRO A 478 -1.00 -17.72 31.61
CA PRO A 478 -1.05 -17.90 33.06
C PRO A 478 -1.79 -16.75 33.77
N GLU A 479 -1.66 -15.52 33.29
CA GLU A 479 -2.32 -14.32 33.84
C GLU A 479 -3.85 -14.38 33.74
N TYR A 480 -4.38 -14.84 32.61
CA TYR A 480 -5.83 -15.01 32.44
C TYR A 480 -6.34 -16.21 33.26
N LEU A 481 -5.63 -17.33 33.19
CA LEU A 481 -6.02 -18.57 33.86
C LEU A 481 -6.00 -18.44 35.40
N ALA A 482 -5.08 -17.65 35.96
CA ALA A 482 -4.99 -17.39 37.39
C ALA A 482 -6.23 -16.71 37.98
N ARG A 483 -7.06 -16.05 37.16
CA ARG A 483 -8.34 -15.44 37.58
C ARG A 483 -9.44 -16.48 37.81
N ASN A 484 -9.23 -17.71 37.34
CA ASN A 484 -10.20 -18.79 37.38
C ASN A 484 -11.59 -18.37 36.86
N PRO A 485 -11.69 -17.83 35.63
CA PRO A 485 -12.97 -17.31 35.14
C PRO A 485 -14.00 -18.43 35.01
N SER A 486 -15.23 -18.18 35.47
CA SER A 486 -16.36 -19.08 35.25
C SER A 486 -16.69 -19.20 33.75
N ASN A 487 -17.50 -20.19 33.35
CA ASN A 487 -17.93 -20.30 31.96
C ASN A 487 -18.68 -19.04 31.50
N THR A 488 -19.51 -18.46 32.37
CA THR A 488 -20.22 -17.20 32.12
C THR A 488 -19.25 -16.03 31.93
N GLN A 489 -18.23 -15.92 32.77
CA GLN A 489 -17.22 -14.86 32.64
C GLN A 489 -16.41 -15.05 31.36
N TYR A 490 -15.97 -16.27 31.07
CA TYR A 490 -15.21 -16.59 29.86
C TYR A 490 -15.98 -16.20 28.59
N VAL A 491 -17.26 -16.57 28.49
CA VAL A 491 -18.10 -16.17 27.35
C VAL A 491 -18.28 -14.65 27.30
N THR A 492 -18.48 -13.99 28.43
CA THR A 492 -18.60 -12.53 28.49
C THR A 492 -17.32 -11.85 27.97
N ASP A 493 -16.14 -12.36 28.33
CA ASP A 493 -14.86 -11.84 27.87
C ASP A 493 -14.72 -12.03 26.35
N LEU A 494 -15.10 -13.19 25.79
CA LEU A 494 -15.10 -13.43 24.34
C LEU A 494 -15.94 -12.39 23.58
N TYR A 495 -17.18 -12.14 24.01
CA TYR A 495 -18.06 -11.14 23.37
C TYR A 495 -17.48 -9.72 23.45
N ARG A 496 -16.91 -9.34 24.59
CA ARG A 496 -16.29 -8.02 24.75
C ARG A 496 -15.05 -7.86 23.89
N THR A 497 -14.21 -8.89 23.79
CA THR A 497 -12.98 -8.86 22.99
C THR A 497 -13.28 -8.82 21.48
N PHE A 498 -14.16 -9.69 20.99
CA PHE A 498 -14.33 -9.87 19.54
C PHE A 498 -15.43 -9.00 18.95
N PHE A 499 -16.46 -8.64 19.71
CA PHE A 499 -17.63 -7.92 19.20
C PHE A 499 -17.84 -6.57 19.86
N ASN A 500 -16.99 -6.21 20.83
CA ASN A 500 -17.09 -4.95 21.58
C ASN A 500 -18.49 -4.72 22.19
N ARG A 501 -19.14 -5.81 22.64
CA ARG A 501 -20.48 -5.78 23.27
C ARG A 501 -20.59 -6.87 24.33
N ALA A 502 -21.61 -6.78 25.17
CA ALA A 502 -22.01 -7.88 26.04
C ALA A 502 -22.75 -8.97 25.22
N PRO A 503 -22.72 -10.24 25.67
CA PRO A 503 -23.59 -11.25 25.10
C PRO A 503 -25.06 -10.92 25.37
N ASP A 504 -25.92 -11.19 24.40
CA ASP A 504 -27.36 -11.27 24.63
C ASP A 504 -27.70 -12.55 25.42
N SER A 505 -28.93 -12.64 25.93
CA SER A 505 -29.36 -13.75 26.78
C SER A 505 -29.29 -15.12 26.08
N GLY A 506 -29.64 -15.15 24.78
CA GLY A 506 -29.61 -16.38 23.98
C GLY A 506 -28.18 -16.84 23.71
N GLY A 507 -27.32 -15.94 23.25
CA GLY A 507 -25.90 -16.21 23.01
C GLY A 507 -25.16 -16.67 24.27
N LEU A 508 -25.40 -16.01 25.41
CA LEU A 508 -24.80 -16.42 26.68
C LEU A 508 -25.25 -17.83 27.10
N SER A 509 -26.56 -18.10 27.03
CA SER A 509 -27.12 -19.41 27.37
C SER A 509 -26.56 -20.53 26.48
N TYR A 510 -26.48 -20.30 25.17
CA TYR A 510 -25.95 -21.26 24.22
C TYR A 510 -24.49 -21.62 24.54
N TRP A 511 -23.60 -20.63 24.61
CA TRP A 511 -22.17 -20.89 24.80
C TRP A 511 -21.85 -21.46 26.18
N THR A 512 -22.52 -21.00 27.23
CA THR A 512 -22.35 -21.58 28.58
C THR A 512 -22.87 -23.01 28.64
N GLY A 513 -23.96 -23.33 27.93
CA GLY A 513 -24.46 -24.69 27.75
C GLY A 513 -23.46 -25.60 27.06
N GLN A 514 -22.85 -25.15 25.95
CA GLN A 514 -21.81 -25.92 25.23
C GLN A 514 -20.59 -26.21 26.11
N LEU A 515 -20.11 -25.22 26.87
CA LEU A 515 -18.98 -25.40 27.79
C LEU A 515 -19.32 -26.35 28.93
N THR A 516 -20.55 -26.29 29.44
CA THR A 516 -21.04 -27.20 30.50
C THR A 516 -21.19 -28.63 29.98
N ALA A 517 -21.56 -28.80 28.71
CA ALA A 517 -21.61 -30.09 28.02
C ALA A 517 -20.22 -30.67 27.65
N GLY A 518 -19.13 -30.00 28.04
CA GLY A 518 -17.76 -30.49 27.85
C GLY A 518 -17.03 -29.95 26.63
N MET A 519 -17.57 -28.94 25.93
CA MET A 519 -16.82 -28.25 24.88
C MET A 519 -15.55 -27.61 25.46
N PRO A 520 -14.37 -27.85 24.90
CA PRO A 520 -13.16 -27.15 25.34
C PRO A 520 -13.27 -25.65 25.06
N ARG A 521 -12.80 -24.84 26.01
CA ARG A 521 -12.77 -23.37 25.86
C ARG A 521 -12.05 -22.91 24.60
N SER A 522 -10.96 -23.58 24.20
CA SER A 522 -10.25 -23.29 22.95
C SER A 522 -11.13 -23.45 21.71
N VAL A 523 -12.00 -24.46 21.69
CA VAL A 523 -12.92 -24.70 20.57
C VAL A 523 -13.97 -23.60 20.51
N ALA A 524 -14.52 -23.18 21.65
CA ALA A 524 -15.41 -22.02 21.72
C ALA A 524 -14.71 -20.74 21.23
N LEU A 525 -13.49 -20.46 21.69
CA LEU A 525 -12.68 -19.32 21.21
C LEU A 525 -12.53 -19.31 19.69
N TYR A 526 -12.23 -20.46 19.07
CA TYR A 526 -12.07 -20.53 17.62
C TYR A 526 -13.36 -20.16 16.88
N SER A 527 -14.53 -20.49 17.42
CA SER A 527 -15.81 -20.06 16.84
C SER A 527 -15.97 -18.54 16.81
N PHE A 528 -15.44 -17.81 17.79
CA PHE A 528 -15.47 -16.35 17.80
C PHE A 528 -14.41 -15.77 16.84
N LEU A 529 -13.18 -16.31 16.86
CA LEU A 529 -12.04 -15.85 16.04
C LEU A 529 -12.29 -15.88 14.53
N PHE A 530 -13.16 -16.78 14.07
CA PHE A 530 -13.50 -16.93 12.65
C PHE A 530 -14.98 -16.69 12.37
N SER A 531 -15.70 -16.09 13.31
CA SER A 531 -17.06 -15.70 13.06
C SER A 531 -17.14 -14.65 11.94
N PRO A 532 -18.20 -14.69 11.12
CA PRO A 532 -18.48 -13.61 10.17
C PRO A 532 -18.62 -12.25 10.86
N GLU A 533 -19.17 -12.20 12.08
CA GLU A 533 -19.30 -10.98 12.89
C GLU A 533 -17.93 -10.36 13.22
N PHE A 534 -16.96 -11.15 13.69
CA PHE A 534 -15.61 -10.65 13.98
C PHE A 534 -14.92 -10.18 12.71
N THR A 535 -15.07 -10.91 11.61
CA THR A 535 -14.49 -10.55 10.31
C THR A 535 -15.04 -9.20 9.84
N ALA A 536 -16.36 -8.99 9.91
CA ALA A 536 -16.99 -7.73 9.55
C ALA A 536 -16.58 -6.57 10.47
N TYR A 537 -16.50 -6.82 11.78
CA TYR A 537 -16.01 -5.84 12.75
C TYR A 537 -14.58 -5.37 12.43
N MET A 538 -13.68 -6.32 12.16
CA MET A 538 -12.29 -6.01 11.84
C MET A 538 -12.14 -5.31 10.49
N GLN A 539 -12.92 -5.71 9.48
CA GLN A 539 -12.95 -5.02 8.19
C GLN A 539 -13.45 -3.57 8.31
N GLY A 540 -14.45 -3.31 9.16
CA GLY A 540 -14.91 -1.94 9.42
C GLY A 540 -13.86 -1.07 10.11
N LEU A 541 -12.99 -1.65 10.94
CA LEU A 541 -11.96 -0.93 11.67
C LEU A 541 -10.66 -0.75 10.88
N LEU A 542 -10.26 -1.77 10.11
CA LEU A 542 -8.94 -1.87 9.47
C LEU A 542 -9.00 -1.75 7.94
N GLY A 543 -10.18 -1.75 7.35
CA GLY A 543 -10.37 -1.85 5.90
C GLY A 543 -10.21 -3.27 5.37
N ASN A 544 -10.10 -3.40 4.04
CA ASN A 544 -9.86 -4.71 3.42
C ASN A 544 -8.37 -5.08 3.54
N THR A 545 -8.08 -6.05 4.39
CA THR A 545 -6.72 -6.51 4.71
C THR A 545 -6.44 -7.93 4.17
N GLY A 546 -7.25 -8.42 3.22
CA GLY A 546 -7.20 -9.79 2.76
C GLY A 546 -5.85 -10.23 2.18
N SER A 547 -5.49 -11.49 2.41
CA SER A 547 -4.31 -12.14 1.83
C SER A 547 -4.68 -13.18 0.77
N ARG A 548 -3.69 -13.59 -0.04
CA ARG A 548 -3.82 -14.74 -0.94
C ARG A 548 -3.97 -16.05 -0.17
N GLY A 549 -4.57 -17.06 -0.80
CA GLY A 549 -4.85 -18.35 -0.17
C GLY A 549 -3.61 -19.03 0.42
N GLU A 550 -2.47 -18.99 -0.27
CA GLU A 550 -1.24 -19.63 0.21
C GLU A 550 -0.66 -18.92 1.44
N VAL A 551 -0.84 -17.60 1.54
CA VAL A 551 -0.41 -16.81 2.70
C VAL A 551 -1.23 -17.22 3.92
N TYR A 552 -2.55 -17.38 3.76
CA TYR A 552 -3.41 -17.89 4.81
C TYR A 552 -3.03 -19.31 5.24
N ALA A 553 -2.74 -20.23 4.30
CA ALA A 553 -2.35 -21.59 4.63
C ALA A 553 -1.08 -21.66 5.49
N VAL A 554 -0.05 -20.88 5.15
CA VAL A 554 1.18 -20.81 5.97
C VAL A 554 0.85 -20.32 7.38
N VAL A 555 0.13 -19.21 7.50
CA VAL A 555 -0.23 -18.63 8.81
C VAL A 555 -1.10 -19.59 9.63
N ASP A 556 -2.03 -20.29 8.98
CA ASP A 556 -2.92 -21.26 9.61
C ASP A 556 -2.15 -22.43 10.21
N PHE A 557 -1.12 -22.95 9.52
CA PHE A 557 -0.30 -24.03 10.06
C PHE A 557 0.56 -23.59 11.24
N TYR A 558 1.19 -22.41 11.19
CA TYR A 558 1.89 -21.86 12.35
C TYR A 558 0.96 -21.66 13.54
N ARG A 559 -0.22 -21.09 13.31
CA ARG A 559 -1.15 -20.78 14.38
C ARG A 559 -1.83 -22.03 14.94
N GLY A 560 -2.30 -22.94 14.09
CA GLY A 560 -3.00 -24.14 14.50
C GLY A 560 -2.08 -25.15 15.17
N PHE A 561 -0.92 -25.45 14.57
CA PHE A 561 0.03 -26.39 15.16
C PHE A 561 0.90 -25.73 16.23
N LEU A 562 1.49 -24.56 15.98
CA LEU A 562 2.51 -23.98 16.87
C LEU A 562 1.97 -22.89 17.82
N ASN A 563 0.73 -22.44 17.66
CA ASN A 563 0.10 -21.38 18.47
C ASN A 563 0.92 -20.08 18.51
N ARG A 564 1.53 -19.73 17.38
CA ARG A 564 2.25 -18.48 17.18
C ARG A 564 2.15 -18.01 15.74
N LEU A 565 2.58 -16.78 15.50
CA LEU A 565 2.77 -16.26 14.15
C LEU A 565 4.07 -16.80 13.54
N PRO A 566 4.15 -16.87 12.20
CA PRO A 566 5.38 -17.24 11.52
C PRO A 566 6.43 -16.13 11.67
N ASP A 567 7.67 -16.49 11.97
CA ASP A 567 8.81 -15.57 11.80
C ASP A 567 9.05 -15.26 10.32
N SER A 568 9.75 -14.17 10.00
CA SER A 568 9.88 -13.68 8.62
C SER A 568 10.60 -14.68 7.70
N SER A 569 11.63 -15.35 8.21
CA SER A 569 12.41 -16.34 7.44
C SER A 569 11.61 -17.60 7.18
N GLY A 570 10.97 -18.14 8.22
CA GLY A 570 10.09 -19.30 8.11
C GLY A 570 8.91 -19.02 7.18
N PHE A 571 8.26 -17.86 7.32
CA PHE A 571 7.20 -17.44 6.41
C PHE A 571 7.65 -17.45 4.95
N GLY A 572 8.78 -16.79 4.65
CA GLY A 572 9.33 -16.72 3.30
C GLY A 572 9.65 -18.10 2.72
N TYR A 573 10.22 -19.00 3.54
CA TYR A 573 10.55 -20.36 3.13
C TYR A 573 9.31 -21.18 2.71
N TRP A 574 8.28 -21.22 3.55
CA TRP A 574 7.06 -21.99 3.24
C TRP A 574 6.26 -21.36 2.10
N LEU A 575 6.21 -20.03 2.04
CA LEU A 575 5.52 -19.32 0.98
C LEU A 575 6.18 -19.57 -0.39
N ALA A 576 7.51 -19.60 -0.46
CA ALA A 576 8.23 -19.90 -1.69
C ALA A 576 7.90 -21.29 -2.23
N ARG A 577 7.74 -22.29 -1.35
CA ARG A 577 7.34 -23.64 -1.74
C ARG A 577 5.93 -23.69 -2.32
N PHE A 578 4.96 -23.02 -1.70
CA PHE A 578 3.62 -22.90 -2.26
C PHE A 578 3.61 -22.22 -3.63
N ARG A 579 4.37 -21.13 -3.80
CA ARG A 579 4.46 -20.41 -5.07
C ARG A 579 5.09 -21.28 -6.16
N ALA A 580 6.15 -22.01 -5.85
CA ALA A 580 6.76 -22.95 -6.78
C ALA A 580 5.77 -24.06 -7.20
N ALA A 581 4.97 -24.57 -6.27
CA ALA A 581 3.93 -25.57 -6.55
C ALA A 581 2.78 -24.99 -7.40
N GLN A 582 2.37 -23.74 -7.16
CA GLN A 582 1.36 -23.05 -7.98
C GLN A 582 1.78 -22.97 -9.46
N CYS A 583 3.08 -22.80 -9.73
CA CYS A 583 3.61 -22.76 -11.10
C CYS A 583 3.67 -24.15 -11.78
N GLN A 584 3.50 -25.23 -11.02
CA GLN A 584 3.45 -26.61 -11.53
C GLN A 584 2.02 -27.14 -11.67
N GLY A 585 1.03 -26.43 -11.14
CA GLY A 585 -0.39 -26.75 -11.26
C GLY A 585 -1.00 -27.45 -10.04
N ALA A 586 -2.30 -27.77 -10.15
CA ALA A 586 -3.13 -28.19 -9.03
C ALA A 586 -2.61 -29.43 -8.27
N THR A 587 -2.07 -30.42 -8.99
CA THR A 587 -1.53 -31.64 -8.36
C THR A 587 -0.35 -31.32 -7.44
N ALA A 588 0.57 -30.45 -7.89
CA ALA A 588 1.71 -30.03 -7.08
C ALA A 588 1.26 -29.25 -5.85
N VAL A 589 0.29 -28.33 -5.98
CA VAL A 589 -0.26 -27.59 -4.83
C VAL A 589 -0.86 -28.55 -3.79
N ASN A 590 -1.65 -29.53 -4.21
CA ASN A 590 -2.23 -30.52 -3.28
C ASN A 590 -1.16 -31.33 -2.54
N ALA A 591 -0.14 -31.80 -3.26
CA ALA A 591 0.99 -32.51 -2.66
C ALA A 591 1.75 -31.62 -1.66
N GLU A 592 1.92 -30.33 -1.98
CA GLU A 592 2.64 -29.39 -1.14
C GLU A 592 1.89 -29.06 0.15
N VAL A 593 0.57 -28.90 0.08
CA VAL A 593 -0.27 -28.72 1.26
C VAL A 593 -0.20 -29.95 2.19
N GLU A 594 -0.22 -31.16 1.64
CA GLU A 594 -0.03 -32.40 2.42
C GLU A 594 1.34 -32.43 3.09
N ALA A 595 2.40 -32.18 2.31
CA ALA A 595 3.78 -32.25 2.76
C ALA A 595 4.06 -31.23 3.88
N ILE A 596 3.67 -29.96 3.68
CA ILE A 596 3.90 -28.89 4.65
C ILE A 596 3.11 -29.17 5.93
N SER A 597 1.81 -29.47 5.84
CA SER A 597 1.00 -29.73 7.04
C SER A 597 1.49 -30.95 7.83
N SER A 598 2.01 -31.98 7.16
CA SER A 598 2.69 -33.11 7.82
C SER A 598 3.96 -32.64 8.53
N GLN A 599 4.81 -31.83 7.89
CA GLN A 599 6.05 -31.32 8.48
C GLN A 599 5.79 -30.50 9.76
N PHE A 600 4.73 -29.69 9.81
CA PHE A 600 4.31 -29.02 11.04
C PHE A 600 3.85 -30.00 12.12
N ALA A 601 2.96 -30.95 11.75
CA ALA A 601 2.38 -31.91 12.69
C ALA A 601 3.41 -32.89 13.29
N THR A 602 4.49 -33.19 12.57
CA THR A 602 5.59 -34.06 13.03
C THR A 602 6.82 -33.29 13.50
N SER A 603 6.74 -31.97 13.57
CA SER A 603 7.88 -31.14 13.99
C SER A 603 8.23 -31.37 15.47
N PRO A 604 9.53 -31.30 15.84
CA PRO A 604 9.93 -31.30 17.25
C PRO A 604 9.24 -30.19 18.06
N GLU A 605 9.02 -29.03 17.45
CA GLU A 605 8.31 -27.90 18.06
C GLU A 605 6.88 -28.29 18.44
N TYR A 606 6.12 -28.92 17.53
CA TYR A 606 4.77 -29.41 17.86
C TYR A 606 4.80 -30.51 18.92
N GLY A 607 5.74 -31.45 18.82
CA GLY A 607 5.91 -32.53 19.79
C GLY A 607 6.16 -32.02 21.22
N SER A 608 6.91 -30.92 21.35
CA SER A 608 7.21 -30.28 22.64
C SER A 608 5.95 -29.75 23.38
N ARG A 609 4.84 -29.55 22.67
CA ARG A 609 3.59 -29.06 23.24
C ARG A 609 2.78 -30.13 23.99
N GLN A 610 3.18 -31.41 23.89
CA GLN A 610 2.59 -32.53 24.63
C GLN A 610 1.05 -32.58 24.57
N ARG A 611 0.48 -32.34 23.38
CA ARG A 611 -0.98 -32.25 23.19
C ARG A 611 -1.64 -33.60 23.44
N ASN A 612 -2.68 -33.64 24.27
CA ASN A 612 -3.59 -34.80 24.37
C ASN A 612 -4.51 -34.88 23.13
N ASN A 613 -5.32 -35.94 23.02
CA ASN A 613 -6.16 -36.16 21.83
C ASN A 613 -7.20 -35.06 21.61
N SER A 614 -7.83 -34.56 22.67
CA SER A 614 -8.78 -33.43 22.60
C SER A 614 -8.10 -32.15 22.08
N ASN A 615 -6.93 -31.85 22.63
CA ASN A 615 -6.09 -30.74 22.20
C ASN A 615 -5.62 -30.87 20.74
N TYR A 616 -5.23 -32.06 20.32
CA TYR A 616 -4.83 -32.35 18.95
C TYR A 616 -5.96 -32.09 17.96
N VAL A 617 -7.18 -32.59 18.25
CA VAL A 617 -8.36 -32.33 17.40
C VAL A 617 -8.67 -30.83 17.32
N ALA A 618 -8.57 -30.10 18.44
CA ALA A 618 -8.76 -28.65 18.45
C ALA A 618 -7.74 -27.93 17.55
N ASP A 619 -6.47 -28.34 17.58
CA ASP A 619 -5.42 -27.80 16.74
C ASP A 619 -5.72 -28.05 15.24
N LEU A 620 -6.30 -29.21 14.88
CA LEU A 620 -6.70 -29.49 13.49
C LEU A 620 -7.87 -28.61 13.01
N TYR A 621 -8.88 -28.37 13.85
CA TYR A 621 -9.94 -27.41 13.54
C TYR A 621 -9.38 -26.00 13.31
N TYR A 622 -8.35 -25.62 14.06
CA TYR A 622 -7.71 -24.31 13.94
C TYR A 622 -6.80 -24.21 12.69
N ALA A 623 -6.02 -25.26 12.41
CA ALA A 623 -5.04 -25.30 11.32
C ALA A 623 -5.68 -25.51 9.94
N PHE A 624 -6.70 -26.36 9.86
CA PHE A 624 -7.36 -26.68 8.59
C PHE A 624 -8.66 -25.92 8.44
N LEU A 625 -9.51 -25.89 9.47
CA LEU A 625 -10.92 -25.50 9.28
C LEU A 625 -11.24 -24.03 9.56
N ARG A 626 -10.33 -23.27 10.17
CA ARG A 626 -10.60 -21.87 10.56
C ARG A 626 -11.97 -21.72 11.23
N ARG A 627 -12.28 -22.60 12.20
CA ARG A 627 -13.50 -22.51 13.02
C ARG A 627 -13.38 -23.39 14.25
N GLY A 628 -14.26 -23.18 15.22
CA GLY A 628 -14.52 -24.19 16.24
C GLY A 628 -15.34 -25.35 15.68
N GLY A 629 -15.01 -26.57 16.09
CA GLY A 629 -15.85 -27.74 15.82
C GLY A 629 -17.14 -27.68 16.62
N GLU A 630 -18.24 -28.11 16.01
CA GLU A 630 -19.46 -28.45 16.73
C GLU A 630 -19.17 -29.55 17.76
N LEU A 631 -19.82 -29.52 18.92
CA LEU A 631 -19.48 -30.44 20.02
C LEU A 631 -19.58 -31.91 19.63
N SER A 632 -20.60 -32.30 18.86
CA SER A 632 -20.79 -33.66 18.37
C SER A 632 -19.66 -34.10 17.43
N GLY A 633 -19.33 -33.28 16.43
CA GLY A 633 -18.24 -33.55 15.49
C GLY A 633 -16.86 -33.56 16.17
N PHE A 634 -16.63 -32.65 17.11
CA PHE A 634 -15.42 -32.64 17.92
C PHE A 634 -15.28 -33.93 18.75
N ASN A 635 -16.33 -34.32 19.48
CA ASN A 635 -16.35 -35.53 20.30
C ASN A 635 -16.20 -36.80 19.48
N PHE A 636 -16.72 -36.83 18.25
CA PHE A 636 -16.51 -37.93 17.32
C PHE A 636 -15.01 -38.16 17.07
N TRP A 637 -14.27 -37.13 16.65
CA TRP A 637 -12.84 -37.27 16.36
C TRP A 637 -12.01 -37.61 17.60
N VAL A 638 -12.35 -37.03 18.75
CA VAL A 638 -11.70 -37.36 20.02
C VAL A 638 -11.94 -38.83 20.39
N THR A 639 -13.15 -39.35 20.18
CA THR A 639 -13.48 -40.76 20.41
C THR A 639 -12.70 -41.69 19.48
N GLN A 640 -12.54 -41.35 18.20
CA GLN A 640 -11.73 -42.13 17.27
C GLN A 640 -10.28 -42.29 17.75
N LEU A 641 -9.69 -41.21 18.29
CA LEU A 641 -8.33 -41.24 18.83
C LEU A 641 -8.24 -41.96 20.18
N ASN A 642 -9.20 -41.75 21.08
CA ASN A 642 -9.19 -42.36 22.41
C ASN A 642 -9.40 -43.88 22.36
N THR A 643 -10.18 -44.36 21.40
CA THR A 643 -10.42 -45.81 21.19
C THR A 643 -9.32 -46.47 20.36
N GLY A 644 -8.39 -45.70 19.78
CA GLY A 644 -7.38 -46.21 18.85
C GLY A 644 -7.92 -46.63 17.49
N ALA A 645 -9.19 -46.36 17.18
CA ALA A 645 -9.81 -46.65 15.88
C ALA A 645 -9.14 -45.90 14.73
N GLN A 646 -8.61 -44.70 15.01
CA GLN A 646 -7.74 -43.96 14.09
C GLN A 646 -6.50 -43.43 14.80
N THR A 647 -5.40 -43.38 14.07
CA THR A 647 -4.19 -42.66 14.48
C THR A 647 -4.33 -41.16 14.26
N ARG A 648 -3.49 -40.36 14.93
CA ARG A 648 -3.43 -38.91 14.71
C ARG A 648 -3.20 -38.55 13.24
N GLU A 649 -2.33 -39.28 12.55
CA GLU A 649 -2.06 -39.05 11.13
C GLU A 649 -3.29 -39.36 10.25
N GLN A 650 -4.05 -40.41 10.54
CA GLN A 650 -5.29 -40.72 9.83
C GLN A 650 -6.36 -39.63 10.04
N VAL A 651 -6.48 -39.09 11.25
CA VAL A 651 -7.39 -37.97 11.54
C VAL A 651 -6.92 -36.70 10.82
N ARG A 652 -5.62 -36.37 10.84
CA ARG A 652 -5.06 -35.22 10.08
C ARG A 652 -5.39 -35.32 8.59
N ARG A 653 -5.19 -36.49 7.99
CA ARG A 653 -5.53 -36.75 6.58
C ARG A 653 -7.02 -36.58 6.31
N SER A 654 -7.88 -36.96 7.26
CA SER A 654 -9.33 -36.74 7.14
C SER A 654 -9.70 -35.25 7.12
N PHE A 655 -9.04 -34.42 7.93
CA PHE A 655 -9.21 -32.96 7.88
C PHE A 655 -8.66 -32.36 6.58
N LEU A 656 -7.50 -32.83 6.12
CA LEU A 656 -6.89 -32.45 4.85
C LEU A 656 -7.82 -32.76 3.65
N GLN A 657 -8.50 -33.91 3.67
CA GLN A 657 -9.40 -34.34 2.59
C GLN A 657 -10.83 -33.78 2.73
N SER A 658 -11.13 -33.06 3.81
CA SER A 658 -12.46 -32.50 4.03
C SER A 658 -12.85 -31.53 2.90
N PRO A 659 -14.11 -31.54 2.43
CA PRO A 659 -14.56 -30.61 1.39
C PRO A 659 -14.30 -29.14 1.73
N GLU A 660 -14.40 -28.79 3.02
CA GLU A 660 -14.18 -27.44 3.52
C GLU A 660 -12.71 -27.01 3.37
N PHE A 661 -11.75 -27.85 3.75
CA PHE A 661 -10.34 -27.54 3.53
C PHE A 661 -9.95 -27.60 2.05
N GLN A 662 -10.49 -28.55 1.29
CA GLN A 662 -10.29 -28.61 -0.15
C GLN A 662 -10.79 -27.35 -0.86
N GLY A 663 -11.88 -26.74 -0.41
CA GLY A 663 -12.32 -25.42 -0.90
C GLY A 663 -11.27 -24.33 -0.73
N ARG A 664 -10.53 -24.31 0.38
CA ARG A 664 -9.39 -23.39 0.59
C ARG A 664 -8.20 -23.72 -0.30
N VAL A 665 -7.91 -25.01 -0.49
CA VAL A 665 -6.85 -25.43 -1.44
C VAL A 665 -7.20 -24.97 -2.86
N GLN A 666 -8.47 -25.02 -3.27
CA GLN A 666 -8.90 -24.47 -4.55
C GLN A 666 -8.69 -22.96 -4.65
N GLN A 667 -8.81 -22.20 -3.56
CA GLN A 667 -8.46 -20.78 -3.56
C GLN A 667 -6.96 -20.55 -3.77
N ILE A 668 -6.10 -21.41 -3.22
CA ILE A 668 -4.65 -21.40 -3.48
C ILE A 668 -4.38 -21.67 -4.96
N ILE A 669 -5.01 -22.70 -5.52
CA ILE A 669 -4.85 -23.06 -6.94
C ILE A 669 -5.34 -21.91 -7.85
N GLY A 670 -6.53 -21.39 -7.57
CA GLY A 670 -7.16 -20.31 -8.35
C GLY A 670 -6.42 -18.97 -8.27
N ALA A 671 -5.59 -18.74 -7.24
CA ALA A 671 -4.79 -17.53 -7.12
C ALA A 671 -3.65 -17.46 -8.16
N GLY A 672 -3.29 -18.59 -8.80
CA GLY A 672 -2.33 -18.65 -9.91
C GLY A 672 -0.86 -18.41 -9.50
N CYS A 673 0.06 -18.75 -10.40
CA CYS A 673 1.50 -18.58 -10.22
C CYS A 673 1.89 -17.10 -10.17
N ILE A 674 2.73 -16.72 -9.20
CA ILE A 674 3.43 -15.43 -9.15
C ILE A 674 4.93 -15.76 -9.12
N ASN A 675 5.67 -15.28 -10.12
CA ASN A 675 7.13 -15.38 -10.17
C ASN A 675 7.79 -14.21 -9.43
#